data_AF-A0A1B8DLP7-F1
#
_entry.id   AF-A0A1B8DLP7-F1
#
_cell.length_a   1.000
_cell.length_b   1.000
_cell.length_c   1.000
_cell.angle_alpha   90.00
_cell.angle_beta   90.00
_cell.angle_gamma   90.00
#
_symmetry.space_group_name_H-M   'P 1'
#
loop_
_entity.id
_entity.type
_entity.pdbx_description
1 polymer ?
#
loop_
_entity_poly.entity_id
_entity_poly.type
_entity_poly.pdbx_seq_one_letter_code
_entity_poly.pdbx_strand_id
1 'polypeptide(L)'
;MADSYFREALAQLLAELDTKTPLEAWPVVSKSHSKVPEIRDSIHPKFVTDMLTGILRGVGQPVDVVRIHKRTRDDVLWRKALQPWRRSPLWLLLRVTLQTSLRTEAVPDKWYKSFMVYFMAYILKQALAASLPSDILFIMAAKISRRVLKLAVNDETPWMPYVNQTIEAAHLQLDKRWKTIEQNPDPFGTQSAWKSAKLSLNDDVSLTVSTLRPYLANVAARGEVPSNQHGFTPDCRPRIEMCSSTFPQVHLLVADAVMFLADLELWVQDWLDDWLIANRDSPITCTLLAELIEKFTTTASSQYAANPENISLMLLTAMDLWMALDKCAIQHYPLLSKYDPGFPVALLNPLLLPKKSQMKRLARVERYLTERKYASAYGSSLLFKDVDKENSFGVQYFNQSLQHQEKQRAIETAATIEREEKKRELQRVSAQYYRLMGESDALSCENVTYQPGSYRDRGSYHNPNNCRKCQLKRNAQNLNISVHEWPLPEGELEKKSAVFELDVPTAISNWRDTTYALLVDVFSPQILQDSQQNREKIYTLLTFSGLKRYVGSDARRLQLASVAKPFVVAHYGTKKVSQATEENLCVNNGLRYSMRDSKLHEWTPKLLNRCNVRRMCAFRLPSGSYETLQYALDNTTHTSNEVLASQSACPKALNIHEFYAFATLRSGDRLQWRNIARELVARVLNFAQEETYCLVVQAAWQAGRPRDGSSARESHADLEEEEFGISLLSVLGEVLGAIEGNWQGVVALRIFVALVTRLLSLSSHSRVHGACYIFLRRARKVALQWIRDVGQQCQASQDTEELRMLNLRALEMALTCHGTFDVDKQHIFALLASKEDIADVIECSITVHDRCPAVTDGLPKSLEAMLQRHWRLSHFLEPVLRNKILTDRDGIDIALRRVWEGYQPGRDWVGMGSPSERWMSTETSSEGDYSAMIVHYNILDGSLLVNGLPLTRLPRAYETHKTYCRLFSKKVLDVVPSTMRGMVFETRHEVCGQRVHFRMCESELIIRTRKETDVHEVIPIHALHDDFPRAFVEDYAHWLDLNTGFIEWRPLKDAWTSSPDNWRMRSYDQQAFSLSRG
;
A
#
# COMPACT_ATOMS: atom_id res chain seq x y z
N MET A 1 -3.17 -13.42 -81.40
CA MET A 1 -1.99 -13.96 -80.69
C MET A 1 -1.59 -15.27 -81.35
N ALA A 2 -0.67 -15.29 -82.33
CA ALA A 2 -0.24 -16.53 -83.00
C ALA A 2 1.27 -16.83 -82.83
N ASP A 3 2.05 -15.89 -82.29
CA ASP A 3 3.50 -16.05 -82.07
C ASP A 3 3.79 -16.95 -80.85
N SER A 4 4.51 -18.05 -81.10
CA SER A 4 4.91 -19.02 -80.08
C SER A 4 5.98 -18.48 -79.14
N TYR A 5 6.91 -17.65 -79.62
CA TYR A 5 8.02 -17.14 -78.83
C TYR A 5 7.53 -16.18 -77.74
N PHE A 6 6.61 -15.29 -78.07
CA PHE A 6 5.98 -14.41 -77.08
C PHE A 6 5.22 -15.18 -76.00
N ARG A 7 4.48 -16.23 -76.37
CA ARG A 7 3.72 -17.06 -75.40
C ARG A 7 4.65 -17.81 -74.46
N GLU A 8 5.75 -18.34 -74.98
CA GLU A 8 6.76 -19.04 -74.18
C GLU A 8 7.45 -18.09 -73.19
N ALA A 9 7.90 -16.92 -73.66
CA ALA A 9 8.52 -15.91 -72.81
C ALA A 9 7.56 -15.36 -71.74
N LEU A 10 6.29 -15.11 -72.10
CA LEU A 10 5.26 -14.65 -71.16
C LEU A 10 4.96 -15.73 -70.10
N ALA A 11 4.85 -17.00 -70.51
CA ALA A 11 4.63 -18.12 -69.60
C ALA A 11 5.83 -18.29 -68.65
N GLN A 12 7.05 -18.18 -69.15
CA GLN A 12 8.27 -18.24 -68.34
C GLN A 12 8.32 -17.08 -67.33
N LEU A 13 8.06 -15.84 -67.76
CA LEU A 13 8.03 -14.67 -66.87
C LEU A 13 7.00 -14.83 -65.74
N LEU A 14 5.78 -15.28 -66.07
CA LEU A 14 4.74 -15.51 -65.06
C LEU A 14 5.12 -16.63 -64.09
N ALA A 15 5.73 -17.71 -64.58
CA ALA A 15 6.23 -18.80 -63.73
C ALA A 15 7.40 -18.36 -62.83
N GLU A 16 8.29 -17.49 -63.33
CA GLU A 16 9.38 -16.92 -62.55
C GLU A 16 8.85 -15.97 -61.47
N LEU A 17 7.87 -15.10 -61.79
CA LEU A 17 7.25 -14.20 -60.81
C LEU A 17 6.44 -14.94 -59.72
N ASP A 18 5.85 -16.10 -60.04
CA ASP A 18 5.17 -16.96 -59.07
C ASP A 18 6.16 -17.65 -58.11
N THR A 19 7.34 -18.03 -58.62
CA THR A 19 8.34 -18.81 -57.87
C THR A 19 9.41 -17.98 -57.18
N LYS A 20 9.71 -16.77 -57.68
CA LYS A 20 10.74 -15.86 -57.17
C LYS A 20 10.15 -14.47 -56.97
N THR A 21 10.06 -14.04 -55.71
CA THR A 21 9.63 -12.67 -55.37
C THR A 21 10.85 -11.74 -55.31
N PRO A 22 10.94 -10.70 -56.17
CA PRO A 22 12.04 -9.74 -56.11
C PRO A 22 12.04 -8.95 -54.79
N LEU A 23 13.23 -8.56 -54.30
CA LEU A 23 13.38 -7.85 -53.02
C LEU A 23 12.63 -6.50 -53.02
N GLU A 24 12.56 -5.85 -54.18
CA GLU A 24 11.89 -4.57 -54.36
C GLU A 24 10.36 -4.68 -54.23
N ALA A 25 9.78 -5.89 -54.32
CA ALA A 25 8.36 -6.12 -54.09
C ALA A 25 7.99 -6.16 -52.60
N TRP A 26 8.98 -6.32 -51.72
CA TRP A 26 8.73 -6.40 -50.28
C TRP A 26 8.45 -5.02 -49.70
N PRO A 27 7.36 -4.85 -48.93
CA PRO A 27 7.16 -3.64 -48.16
C PRO A 27 8.27 -3.51 -47.10
N VAL A 28 8.74 -2.29 -46.88
CA VAL A 28 9.83 -1.98 -45.95
C VAL A 28 9.32 -1.00 -44.89
N VAL A 29 9.64 -1.27 -43.63
CA VAL A 29 9.31 -0.46 -42.47
C VAL A 29 10.59 0.08 -41.84
N SER A 30 10.54 1.34 -41.37
CA SER A 30 11.62 1.93 -40.59
C SER A 30 11.34 1.83 -39.10
N LYS A 31 12.30 1.31 -38.34
CA LYS A 31 12.31 1.30 -36.87
C LYS A 31 13.68 1.75 -36.39
N SER A 32 13.76 2.75 -35.52
CA SER A 32 15.02 3.36 -35.05
C SER A 32 16.01 3.62 -36.19
N HIS A 33 15.54 4.29 -37.25
CA HIS A 33 16.28 4.59 -38.48
C HIS A 33 16.82 3.37 -39.27
N SER A 34 16.58 2.14 -38.79
CA SER A 34 16.92 0.89 -39.48
C SER A 34 15.76 0.45 -40.37
N LYS A 35 16.06 0.09 -41.62
CA LYS A 35 15.07 -0.41 -42.59
C LYS A 35 14.98 -1.93 -42.53
N VAL A 36 13.79 -2.48 -42.31
CA VAL A 36 13.56 -3.93 -42.29
C VAL A 36 12.36 -4.31 -43.16
N PRO A 37 12.40 -5.47 -43.85
CA PRO A 37 11.23 -5.97 -44.58
C PRO A 37 10.03 -6.25 -43.65
N GLU A 38 8.84 -5.80 -44.03
CA GLU A 38 7.58 -6.05 -43.34
C GLU A 38 6.92 -7.32 -43.87
N ILE A 39 7.13 -8.43 -43.16
CA ILE A 39 6.62 -9.76 -43.60
C ILE A 39 5.13 -9.96 -43.33
N ARG A 40 4.48 -9.06 -42.56
CA ARG A 40 3.05 -9.13 -42.25
C ARG A 40 2.19 -8.39 -43.25
N ASP A 41 2.77 -7.61 -44.14
CA ASP A 41 2.05 -6.94 -45.23
C ASP A 41 2.14 -7.79 -46.52
N SER A 42 1.24 -7.52 -47.46
CA SER A 42 1.17 -8.23 -48.74
C SER A 42 2.31 -7.79 -49.67
N ILE A 43 2.83 -8.72 -50.48
CA ILE A 43 3.85 -8.42 -51.48
C ILE A 43 3.21 -7.46 -52.51
N HIS A 44 3.91 -6.37 -52.84
CA HIS A 44 3.41 -5.40 -53.80
C HIS A 44 3.34 -6.05 -55.21
N PRO A 45 2.18 -6.06 -55.88
CA PRO A 45 2.02 -6.75 -57.16
C PRO A 45 2.58 -5.94 -58.35
N LYS A 46 3.54 -5.03 -58.13
CA LYS A 46 4.01 -4.04 -59.12
C LYS A 46 4.55 -4.67 -60.39
N PHE A 47 5.18 -5.83 -60.27
CA PHE A 47 5.73 -6.54 -61.43
C PHE A 47 4.63 -7.09 -62.36
N VAL A 48 3.43 -7.37 -61.83
CA VAL A 48 2.27 -7.78 -62.63
C VAL A 48 1.44 -6.57 -63.06
N THR A 49 1.12 -5.70 -62.10
CA THR A 49 0.20 -4.57 -62.30
C THR A 49 0.81 -3.42 -63.09
N ASP A 50 2.11 -3.14 -62.91
CA ASP A 50 2.79 -2.02 -63.57
C ASP A 50 3.69 -2.50 -64.71
N MET A 51 4.65 -3.39 -64.42
CA MET A 51 5.64 -3.83 -65.41
C MET A 51 5.01 -4.67 -66.52
N LEU A 52 4.35 -5.79 -66.20
CA LEU A 52 3.75 -6.65 -67.21
C LEU A 52 2.64 -5.93 -67.99
N THR A 53 1.75 -5.21 -67.30
CA THR A 53 0.72 -4.39 -67.96
C THR A 53 1.34 -3.35 -68.90
N GLY A 54 2.43 -2.71 -68.48
CA GLY A 54 3.18 -1.75 -69.32
C GLY A 54 3.74 -2.39 -70.58
N ILE A 55 4.36 -3.57 -70.46
CA ILE A 55 4.87 -4.35 -71.60
C ILE A 55 3.72 -4.70 -72.55
N LEU A 56 2.62 -5.26 -72.04
CA LEU A 56 1.47 -5.67 -72.84
C LEU A 56 0.79 -4.50 -73.56
N ARG A 57 0.76 -3.31 -72.95
CA ARG A 57 0.23 -2.09 -73.56
C ARG A 57 1.14 -1.55 -74.67
N GLY A 58 2.46 -1.77 -74.60
CA GLY A 58 3.39 -1.38 -75.65
C GLY A 58 3.30 -2.23 -76.91
N VAL A 59 2.96 -3.53 -76.77
CA VAL A 59 2.86 -4.48 -77.89
C VAL A 59 1.42 -4.79 -78.32
N GLY A 60 0.43 -4.11 -77.73
CA GLY A 60 -0.97 -4.38 -77.96
C GLY A 60 -1.88 -3.20 -77.64
N GLN A 61 -3.19 -3.43 -77.69
CA GLN A 61 -4.20 -2.42 -77.36
C GLN A 61 -5.15 -2.97 -76.28
N PRO A 62 -5.59 -2.14 -75.33
CA PRO A 62 -6.56 -2.55 -74.32
C PRO A 62 -7.87 -3.00 -74.98
N VAL A 63 -8.38 -4.16 -74.58
CA VAL A 63 -9.72 -4.62 -74.94
C VAL A 63 -10.62 -4.36 -73.74
N ASP A 64 -11.79 -3.76 -73.98
CA ASP A 64 -12.78 -3.62 -72.91
C ASP A 64 -13.49 -4.97 -72.72
N VAL A 65 -13.22 -5.59 -71.58
CA VAL A 65 -13.77 -6.88 -71.19
C VAL A 65 -14.67 -6.70 -69.99
N VAL A 66 -15.67 -7.57 -69.86
CA VAL A 66 -16.55 -7.56 -68.69
C VAL A 66 -15.74 -7.94 -67.43
N ARG A 67 -15.48 -6.94 -66.58
CA ARG A 67 -14.66 -7.10 -65.37
C ARG A 67 -15.48 -7.69 -64.23
N ILE A 68 -14.86 -8.53 -63.40
CA ILE A 68 -15.44 -9.01 -62.14
C ILE A 68 -14.61 -8.50 -60.95
N HIS A 69 -15.30 -8.15 -59.86
CA HIS A 69 -14.67 -7.68 -58.63
C HIS A 69 -14.82 -8.75 -57.55
N LYS A 70 -13.70 -9.16 -56.94
CA LYS A 70 -13.67 -10.08 -55.79
C LYS A 70 -13.11 -9.36 -54.58
N ARG A 71 -13.79 -9.46 -53.44
CA ARG A 71 -13.27 -8.98 -52.16
C ARG A 71 -12.32 -10.02 -51.56
N THR A 72 -11.04 -9.67 -51.44
CA THR A 72 -10.09 -10.33 -50.55
C THR A 72 -10.28 -9.77 -49.13
N ARG A 73 -10.10 -10.61 -48.12
CA ARG A 73 -10.19 -10.21 -46.70
C ARG A 73 -9.05 -10.89 -45.98
N ASP A 74 -8.30 -10.10 -45.24
CA ASP A 74 -7.27 -10.54 -44.32
C ASP A 74 -7.77 -10.35 -42.89
N ASP A 75 -7.54 -11.33 -42.04
CA ASP A 75 -7.93 -11.29 -40.63
C ASP A 75 -6.68 -11.37 -39.76
N VAL A 76 -6.48 -10.38 -38.88
CA VAL A 76 -5.34 -10.37 -37.94
C VAL A 76 -5.69 -11.23 -36.73
N LEU A 77 -5.06 -12.40 -36.63
CA LEU A 77 -5.22 -13.31 -35.49
C LEU A 77 -4.25 -12.93 -34.37
N TRP A 78 -4.74 -12.32 -33.29
CA TRP A 78 -3.87 -11.79 -32.22
C TRP A 78 -3.19 -12.86 -31.35
N ARG A 79 -3.70 -14.10 -31.31
CA ARG A 79 -3.18 -15.17 -30.44
C ARG A 79 -2.15 -16.04 -31.18
N LYS A 80 -0.87 -15.84 -30.85
CA LYS A 80 0.27 -16.65 -31.35
C LYS A 80 0.39 -16.76 -32.88
N ALA A 81 -0.07 -15.77 -33.64
CA ALA A 81 0.10 -15.75 -35.10
C ALA A 81 1.17 -14.73 -35.51
N LEU A 82 2.22 -15.19 -36.20
CA LEU A 82 3.28 -14.32 -36.75
C LEU A 82 2.76 -13.52 -37.96
N GLN A 83 2.02 -14.18 -38.84
CA GLN A 83 1.43 -13.64 -40.06
C GLN A 83 -0.08 -13.49 -39.93
N PRO A 84 -0.71 -12.51 -40.59
CA PRO A 84 -2.16 -12.42 -40.65
C PRO A 84 -2.74 -13.63 -41.39
N TRP A 85 -3.98 -14.01 -41.05
CA TRP A 85 -4.70 -15.01 -41.80
C TRP A 85 -5.15 -14.41 -43.12
N ARG A 86 -4.63 -14.96 -44.23
CA ARG A 86 -4.95 -14.53 -45.59
C ARG A 86 -5.71 -15.62 -46.32
N ARG A 87 -6.68 -15.22 -47.16
CA ARG A 87 -7.36 -16.17 -48.05
C ARG A 87 -6.38 -16.66 -49.12
N SER A 88 -6.43 -17.97 -49.41
CA SER A 88 -5.58 -18.59 -50.43
C SER A 88 -5.71 -17.89 -51.79
N PRO A 89 -4.60 -17.38 -52.37
CA PRO A 89 -4.58 -16.81 -53.71
C PRO A 89 -5.00 -17.82 -54.78
N LEU A 90 -4.62 -19.10 -54.62
CA LEU A 90 -5.04 -20.18 -55.51
C LEU A 90 -6.57 -20.37 -55.48
N TRP A 91 -7.18 -20.33 -54.29
CA TRP A 91 -8.63 -20.42 -54.18
C TRP A 91 -9.34 -19.20 -54.81
N LEU A 92 -8.73 -18.01 -54.69
CA LEU A 92 -9.23 -16.83 -55.38
C LEU A 92 -9.18 -17.01 -56.89
N LEU A 93 -8.06 -17.48 -57.43
CA LEU A 93 -7.88 -17.79 -58.86
C LEU A 93 -8.95 -18.76 -59.34
N LEU A 94 -9.12 -19.91 -58.68
CA LEU A 94 -10.16 -20.89 -59.02
C LEU A 94 -11.56 -20.26 -59.04
N ARG A 95 -11.89 -19.42 -58.06
CA ARG A 95 -13.19 -18.73 -58.00
C ARG A 95 -13.36 -17.65 -59.08
N VAL A 96 -12.28 -17.05 -59.57
CA VAL A 96 -12.29 -16.10 -60.69
C VAL A 96 -12.45 -16.86 -62.00
N THR A 97 -11.67 -17.91 -62.22
CA THR A 97 -11.78 -18.79 -63.39
C THR A 97 -13.19 -19.38 -63.50
N LEU A 98 -13.72 -19.99 -62.42
CA LEU A 98 -15.08 -20.54 -62.43
C LEU A 98 -16.14 -19.48 -62.72
N GLN A 99 -16.02 -18.26 -62.16
CA GLN A 99 -17.02 -17.22 -62.41
C GLN A 99 -16.94 -16.67 -63.85
N THR A 100 -15.73 -16.52 -64.39
CA THR A 100 -15.52 -16.00 -65.75
C THR A 100 -15.89 -17.03 -66.81
N SER A 101 -15.56 -18.31 -66.61
CA SER A 101 -15.88 -19.40 -67.53
C SER A 101 -17.35 -19.82 -67.52
N LEU A 102 -18.05 -19.70 -66.37
CA LEU A 102 -19.48 -20.04 -66.25
C LEU A 102 -20.41 -18.83 -66.46
N ARG A 103 -19.87 -17.71 -66.94
CA ARG A 103 -20.62 -16.49 -67.23
C ARG A 103 -21.39 -16.63 -68.54
N THR A 104 -22.65 -16.21 -68.54
CA THR A 104 -23.49 -16.14 -69.75
C THR A 104 -24.10 -14.74 -69.85
N GLU A 105 -24.38 -14.26 -71.07
CA GLU A 105 -24.92 -12.91 -71.31
C GLU A 105 -26.31 -12.71 -70.68
N ALA A 106 -27.13 -13.76 -70.65
CA ALA A 106 -28.49 -13.71 -70.11
C ALA A 106 -28.54 -13.66 -68.56
N VAL A 107 -27.63 -14.35 -67.85
CA VAL A 107 -27.60 -14.34 -66.37
C VAL A 107 -26.16 -14.40 -65.84
N PRO A 108 -25.54 -13.25 -65.55
CA PRO A 108 -24.08 -13.13 -65.46
C PRO A 108 -23.38 -13.93 -64.34
N ASP A 109 -24.10 -14.39 -63.32
CA ASP A 109 -23.51 -15.07 -62.15
C ASP A 109 -24.26 -16.33 -61.67
N LYS A 110 -25.37 -16.73 -62.33
CA LYS A 110 -26.28 -17.76 -61.80
C LYS A 110 -25.57 -19.10 -61.59
N TRP A 111 -24.91 -19.61 -62.63
CA TRP A 111 -24.23 -20.90 -62.60
C TRP A 111 -23.09 -20.97 -61.59
N TYR A 112 -22.27 -19.92 -61.53
CA TYR A 112 -21.22 -19.80 -60.52
C TYR A 112 -21.78 -19.84 -59.10
N LYS A 113 -22.85 -19.09 -58.83
CA LYS A 113 -23.45 -19.04 -57.49
C LYS A 113 -24.13 -20.37 -57.13
N SER A 114 -24.80 -21.03 -58.08
CA SER A 114 -25.38 -22.38 -57.91
C SER A 114 -24.29 -23.42 -57.58
N PHE A 115 -23.19 -23.42 -58.34
CA PHE A 115 -22.04 -24.30 -58.06
C PHE A 115 -21.47 -24.05 -56.65
N MET A 116 -21.35 -22.79 -56.23
CA MET A 116 -20.85 -22.46 -54.89
C MET A 116 -21.75 -22.96 -53.76
N VAL A 117 -23.07 -23.04 -53.97
CA VAL A 117 -24.01 -23.62 -52.98
C VAL A 117 -23.83 -25.13 -52.92
N TYR A 118 -23.80 -25.79 -54.08
CA TYR A 118 -23.52 -27.23 -54.17
C TYR A 118 -22.18 -27.59 -53.51
N PHE A 119 -21.12 -26.85 -53.81
CA PHE A 119 -19.78 -27.07 -53.24
C PHE A 119 -19.76 -26.86 -51.72
N MET A 120 -20.50 -25.87 -51.19
CA MET A 120 -20.61 -25.69 -49.75
C MET A 120 -21.38 -26.83 -49.06
N ALA A 121 -22.44 -27.33 -49.68
CA ALA A 121 -23.14 -28.52 -49.18
C ALA A 121 -22.23 -29.75 -49.20
N TYR A 122 -21.44 -29.94 -50.26
CA TYR A 122 -20.42 -31.00 -50.30
C TYR A 122 -19.44 -30.90 -49.12
N ILE A 123 -18.95 -29.71 -48.80
CA ILE A 123 -18.07 -29.52 -47.63
C ILE A 123 -18.82 -29.81 -46.31
N LEU A 124 -20.08 -29.41 -46.17
CA LEU A 124 -20.89 -29.73 -44.97
C LEU A 124 -21.06 -31.24 -44.80
N LYS A 125 -21.30 -31.99 -45.89
CA LYS A 125 -21.37 -33.45 -45.85
C LYS A 125 -20.06 -34.07 -45.33
N GLN A 126 -18.92 -33.57 -45.79
CA GLN A 126 -17.61 -34.03 -45.30
C GLN A 126 -17.36 -33.64 -43.84
N ALA A 127 -17.81 -32.45 -43.42
CA ALA A 127 -17.73 -32.00 -42.02
C ALA A 127 -18.57 -32.88 -41.08
N LEU A 128 -19.74 -33.34 -41.53
CA LEU A 128 -20.56 -34.30 -40.79
C LEU A 128 -19.85 -35.65 -40.65
N ALA A 129 -19.26 -36.17 -41.74
CA ALA A 129 -18.47 -37.40 -41.71
C ALA A 129 -17.27 -37.29 -40.75
N ALA A 130 -16.63 -36.13 -40.68
CA ALA A 130 -15.54 -35.83 -39.76
C ALA A 130 -15.99 -35.54 -38.31
N SER A 131 -17.29 -35.61 -38.01
CA SER A 131 -17.87 -35.36 -36.67
C SER A 131 -17.48 -34.01 -36.03
N LEU A 132 -17.39 -32.95 -36.82
CA LEU A 132 -16.99 -31.62 -36.32
C LEU A 132 -17.89 -31.11 -35.16
N PRO A 133 -17.39 -30.15 -34.35
CA PRO A 133 -18.15 -29.52 -33.27
C PRO A 133 -19.51 -28.95 -33.72
N SER A 134 -20.48 -28.97 -32.79
CA SER A 134 -21.88 -28.62 -33.07
C SER A 134 -22.07 -27.19 -33.58
N ASP A 135 -21.30 -26.23 -33.05
CA ASP A 135 -21.30 -24.83 -33.46
C ASP A 135 -20.84 -24.65 -34.93
N ILE A 136 -19.80 -25.36 -35.35
CA ILE A 136 -19.28 -25.31 -36.73
C ILE A 136 -20.31 -25.85 -37.73
N LEU A 137 -20.91 -27.01 -37.41
CA LEU A 137 -21.93 -27.64 -38.25
C LEU A 137 -23.15 -26.72 -38.43
N PHE A 138 -23.60 -26.08 -37.34
CA PHE A 138 -24.69 -25.10 -37.36
C PHE A 138 -24.36 -23.91 -38.27
N ILE A 139 -23.17 -23.30 -38.12
CA ILE A 139 -22.77 -22.13 -38.92
C ILE A 139 -22.71 -22.47 -40.41
N MET A 140 -22.20 -23.65 -40.77
CA MET A 140 -22.13 -24.13 -42.14
C MET A 140 -23.53 -24.30 -42.75
N ALA A 141 -24.43 -25.01 -42.07
CA ALA A 141 -25.81 -25.21 -42.50
C ALA A 141 -26.57 -23.87 -42.66
N ALA A 142 -26.45 -22.97 -41.68
CA ALA A 142 -27.08 -21.65 -41.73
C ALA A 142 -26.54 -20.77 -42.86
N LYS A 143 -25.26 -20.91 -43.23
CA LYS A 143 -24.66 -20.15 -44.34
C LYS A 143 -25.12 -20.64 -45.71
N ILE A 144 -25.30 -21.95 -45.87
CA ILE A 144 -25.83 -22.54 -47.09
C ILE A 144 -27.29 -22.12 -47.26
N SER A 145 -28.10 -22.31 -46.20
CA SER A 145 -29.52 -21.92 -46.18
C SER A 145 -29.73 -20.45 -46.56
N ARG A 146 -28.96 -19.53 -45.96
CA ARG A 146 -29.02 -18.09 -46.31
C ARG A 146 -28.61 -17.81 -47.77
N ARG A 147 -27.72 -18.60 -48.36
CA ARG A 147 -27.30 -18.41 -49.76
C ARG A 147 -28.34 -18.91 -50.74
N VAL A 148 -28.98 -20.05 -50.45
CA VAL A 148 -30.13 -20.54 -51.21
C VAL A 148 -31.22 -19.48 -51.25
N LEU A 149 -31.60 -18.93 -50.09
CA LEU A 149 -32.61 -17.87 -49.99
C LEU A 149 -32.25 -16.64 -50.84
N LYS A 150 -30.98 -16.20 -50.81
CA LYS A 150 -30.50 -15.06 -51.61
C LYS A 150 -30.50 -15.29 -53.11
N LEU A 151 -30.47 -16.55 -53.55
CA LEU A 151 -30.44 -16.90 -54.97
C LEU A 151 -31.85 -17.07 -55.56
N ALA A 152 -32.90 -17.07 -54.73
CA ALA A 152 -34.28 -17.31 -55.13
C ALA A 152 -34.38 -18.53 -56.08
N VAL A 153 -33.74 -19.63 -55.67
CA VAL A 153 -33.68 -20.85 -56.48
C VAL A 153 -35.02 -21.57 -56.35
N ASN A 154 -35.66 -21.87 -57.49
CA ASN A 154 -36.84 -22.73 -57.50
C ASN A 154 -36.46 -24.16 -57.09
N ASP A 155 -37.34 -24.82 -56.34
CA ASP A 155 -37.15 -26.17 -55.80
C ASP A 155 -36.98 -27.26 -56.90
N GLU A 156 -37.28 -26.94 -58.16
CA GLU A 156 -37.15 -27.82 -59.33
C GLU A 156 -35.71 -27.98 -59.84
N THR A 157 -34.71 -27.39 -59.19
CA THR A 157 -33.31 -27.48 -59.66
C THR A 157 -32.66 -28.82 -59.25
N PRO A 158 -32.00 -29.57 -60.17
CA PRO A 158 -31.52 -30.95 -59.91
C PRO A 158 -30.54 -31.12 -58.74
N TRP A 159 -29.85 -30.05 -58.33
CA TRP A 159 -28.83 -30.08 -57.27
C TRP A 159 -29.38 -29.69 -55.89
N MET A 160 -30.60 -29.15 -55.80
CA MET A 160 -31.23 -28.73 -54.54
C MET A 160 -31.58 -29.89 -53.60
N PRO A 161 -32.05 -31.07 -54.08
CA PRO A 161 -32.28 -32.22 -53.20
C PRO A 161 -31.04 -32.63 -52.41
N TYR A 162 -29.86 -32.61 -53.04
CA TYR A 162 -28.59 -32.89 -52.38
C TYR A 162 -28.25 -31.89 -51.27
N VAL A 163 -28.53 -30.60 -51.52
CA VAL A 163 -28.29 -29.51 -50.55
C VAL A 163 -29.22 -29.65 -49.35
N ASN A 164 -30.52 -29.86 -49.59
CA ASN A 164 -31.52 -30.02 -48.53
C ASN A 164 -31.21 -31.25 -47.66
N GLN A 165 -30.94 -32.41 -48.28
CA GLN A 165 -30.58 -33.63 -47.55
C GLN A 165 -29.35 -33.42 -46.66
N THR A 166 -28.35 -32.67 -47.14
CA THR A 166 -27.14 -32.42 -46.36
C THR A 166 -27.38 -31.48 -45.17
N ILE A 167 -28.24 -30.48 -45.34
CA ILE A 167 -28.63 -29.55 -44.27
C ILE A 167 -29.46 -30.29 -43.21
N GLU A 168 -30.44 -31.09 -43.63
CA GLU A 168 -31.26 -31.92 -42.74
C GLU A 168 -30.41 -32.89 -41.91
N ALA A 169 -29.45 -33.58 -42.55
CA ALA A 169 -28.51 -34.46 -41.86
C ALA A 169 -27.70 -33.71 -40.79
N ALA A 170 -27.34 -32.45 -41.05
CA ALA A 170 -26.64 -31.63 -40.06
C ALA A 170 -27.53 -31.28 -38.87
N HIS A 171 -28.79 -30.88 -39.11
CA HIS A 171 -29.75 -30.58 -38.05
C HIS A 171 -30.06 -31.80 -37.19
N LEU A 172 -30.27 -32.96 -37.80
CA LEU A 172 -30.56 -34.20 -37.08
C LEU A 172 -29.41 -34.61 -36.14
N GLN A 173 -28.16 -34.42 -36.57
CA GLN A 173 -26.99 -34.69 -35.74
C GLN A 173 -26.86 -33.71 -34.56
N LEU A 174 -27.23 -32.44 -34.76
CA LEU A 174 -27.24 -31.43 -33.68
C LEU A 174 -28.30 -31.76 -32.62
N ASP A 175 -29.51 -32.11 -33.05
CA ASP A 175 -30.60 -32.51 -32.15
C ASP A 175 -30.26 -33.77 -31.35
N LYS A 176 -29.62 -34.75 -32.00
CA LYS A 176 -29.15 -35.97 -31.31
C LYS A 176 -28.20 -35.63 -30.17
N ARG A 177 -27.21 -34.74 -30.40
CA ARG A 177 -26.24 -34.32 -29.38
C ARG A 177 -26.91 -33.56 -28.23
N TRP A 178 -27.94 -32.75 -28.53
CA TRP A 178 -28.69 -32.01 -27.53
C TRP A 178 -29.47 -32.92 -26.57
N LYS A 179 -30.21 -33.90 -27.11
CA LYS A 179 -31.01 -34.85 -26.31
C LYS A 179 -30.17 -35.68 -25.34
N THR A 180 -28.93 -36.02 -25.70
CA THR A 180 -28.01 -36.74 -24.81
C THR A 180 -27.64 -35.94 -23.55
N ILE A 181 -27.57 -34.61 -23.65
CA ILE A 181 -27.25 -33.74 -22.51
C ILE A 181 -28.44 -33.62 -21.56
N GLU A 182 -29.65 -33.54 -22.09
CA GLU A 182 -30.90 -33.37 -21.33
C GLU A 182 -31.25 -34.58 -20.44
N GLN A 183 -30.77 -35.78 -20.78
CA GLN A 183 -31.12 -37.03 -20.09
C GLN A 183 -30.23 -37.37 -18.87
N ASN A 184 -29.28 -36.52 -18.50
CA ASN A 184 -28.41 -36.75 -17.33
C ASN A 184 -28.88 -35.91 -16.12
N PRO A 185 -29.38 -36.52 -15.02
CA PRO A 185 -29.91 -35.82 -13.85
C PRO A 185 -28.83 -35.21 -12.95
N ASP A 186 -27.57 -35.60 -13.11
CA ASP A 186 -26.43 -34.99 -12.43
C ASP A 186 -25.22 -34.95 -13.38
N PRO A 187 -25.25 -34.08 -14.41
CA PRO A 187 -24.21 -34.01 -15.41
C PRO A 187 -22.86 -33.53 -14.84
N PHE A 188 -22.80 -33.19 -13.55
CA PHE A 188 -21.64 -32.65 -12.85
C PHE A 188 -21.22 -33.40 -11.57
N GLY A 189 -21.99 -34.37 -11.05
CA GLY A 189 -21.58 -35.34 -10.02
C GLY A 189 -21.62 -34.85 -8.55
N THR A 190 -22.64 -34.09 -8.15
CA THR A 190 -22.67 -33.36 -6.86
C THR A 190 -23.45 -34.00 -5.71
N GLN A 191 -24.24 -35.08 -5.90
CA GLN A 191 -25.21 -35.57 -4.87
C GLN A 191 -24.94 -36.95 -4.25
N SER A 192 -23.71 -37.47 -4.24
CA SER A 192 -23.41 -38.87 -3.87
C SER A 192 -23.27 -39.22 -2.37
N ALA A 193 -23.43 -38.28 -1.43
CA ALA A 193 -23.00 -38.45 -0.03
C ALA A 193 -24.07 -38.70 1.06
N TRP A 194 -25.38 -38.70 0.77
CA TRP A 194 -26.43 -38.80 1.80
C TRP A 194 -27.00 -40.23 1.94
N LYS A 195 -27.04 -40.81 3.16
CA LYS A 195 -27.65 -42.13 3.48
C LYS A 195 -28.43 -42.09 4.80
N SER A 196 -29.75 -42.39 4.76
CA SER A 196 -30.69 -42.25 5.89
C SER A 196 -30.70 -43.39 6.92
N ALA A 197 -30.02 -44.51 6.66
CA ALA A 197 -30.18 -45.76 7.43
C ALA A 197 -29.29 -45.90 8.70
N LYS A 198 -28.71 -44.82 9.23
CA LYS A 198 -27.71 -44.86 10.33
C LYS A 198 -28.09 -44.09 11.62
N LEU A 199 -29.37 -43.75 11.84
CA LEU A 199 -29.80 -42.92 12.97
C LEU A 199 -30.11 -43.78 14.24
N SER A 200 -29.56 -43.45 15.42
CA SER A 200 -29.79 -44.11 16.72
C SER A 200 -30.02 -43.07 17.83
N LEU A 201 -31.28 -42.82 18.20
CA LEU A 201 -31.65 -41.72 19.12
C LEU A 201 -31.00 -41.74 20.51
N ASN A 202 -30.64 -42.91 21.05
CA ASN A 202 -30.01 -43.00 22.39
C ASN A 202 -28.49 -42.81 22.35
N ASP A 203 -27.83 -43.28 21.29
CA ASP A 203 -26.39 -43.06 21.10
C ASP A 203 -26.15 -41.62 20.59
N ASP A 204 -27.08 -41.07 19.81
CA ASP A 204 -27.02 -39.74 19.20
C ASP A 204 -27.23 -38.58 20.20
N VAL A 205 -27.65 -38.85 21.46
CA VAL A 205 -27.80 -37.84 22.54
C VAL A 205 -26.68 -37.86 23.58
N SER A 206 -25.78 -38.84 23.53
CA SER A 206 -24.62 -38.92 24.42
C SER A 206 -23.46 -38.11 23.84
N LEU A 207 -23.06 -37.03 24.52
CA LEU A 207 -21.98 -36.18 24.03
C LEU A 207 -20.61 -36.80 24.36
N THR A 208 -19.81 -37.06 23.33
CA THR A 208 -18.44 -37.59 23.46
C THR A 208 -17.50 -36.61 24.19
N VAL A 209 -17.78 -35.30 24.12
CA VAL A 209 -17.04 -34.16 24.72
C VAL A 209 -15.52 -34.39 24.80
N SER A 210 -14.90 -34.47 23.64
CA SER A 210 -13.48 -34.75 23.45
C SER A 210 -12.53 -33.67 23.98
N THR A 211 -12.90 -32.39 23.92
CA THR A 211 -12.07 -31.26 24.36
C THR A 211 -12.42 -30.78 25.77
N LEU A 212 -13.71 -30.83 26.13
CA LEU A 212 -14.19 -30.34 27.42
C LEU A 212 -13.81 -31.30 28.57
N ARG A 213 -13.80 -32.62 28.31
CA ARG A 213 -13.48 -33.62 29.33
C ARG A 213 -12.05 -33.46 29.90
N PRO A 214 -10.99 -33.33 29.07
CA PRO A 214 -9.64 -32.99 29.56
C PRO A 214 -9.59 -31.68 30.35
N TYR A 215 -10.33 -30.65 29.93
CA TYR A 215 -10.39 -29.38 30.64
C TYR A 215 -10.97 -29.54 32.06
N LEU A 216 -12.12 -30.22 32.20
CA LEU A 216 -12.78 -30.44 33.50
C LEU A 216 -11.95 -31.29 34.46
N ALA A 217 -11.26 -32.32 33.95
CA ALA A 217 -10.32 -33.11 34.76
C ALA A 217 -9.18 -32.23 35.31
N ASN A 218 -8.68 -31.29 34.50
CA ASN A 218 -7.66 -30.34 34.91
C ASN A 218 -8.17 -29.31 35.92
N VAL A 219 -9.46 -28.90 35.89
CA VAL A 219 -10.03 -27.97 36.88
C VAL A 219 -9.86 -28.53 38.31
N ALA A 220 -10.11 -29.83 38.49
CA ALA A 220 -9.92 -30.52 39.78
C ALA A 220 -8.45 -30.75 40.15
N ALA A 221 -7.56 -30.89 39.15
CA ALA A 221 -6.13 -31.14 39.33
C ALA A 221 -5.25 -29.88 39.47
N ARG A 222 -5.82 -28.67 39.29
CA ARG A 222 -5.12 -27.39 39.49
C ARG A 222 -4.78 -27.20 40.97
N GLY A 223 -3.63 -27.76 41.38
CA GLY A 223 -3.08 -27.64 42.72
C GLY A 223 -2.72 -26.21 43.13
N GLU A 224 -2.40 -26.07 44.42
CA GLU A 224 -1.92 -24.82 45.02
C GLU A 224 -0.60 -24.39 44.39
N VAL A 225 -0.51 -23.12 44.00
CA VAL A 225 0.75 -22.52 43.58
C VAL A 225 1.57 -22.26 44.85
N PRO A 226 2.83 -22.69 44.94
CA PRO A 226 3.75 -22.15 45.93
C PRO A 226 3.77 -20.62 45.76
N SER A 227 3.77 -19.86 46.85
CA SER A 227 3.99 -18.41 46.82
C SER A 227 5.35 -18.10 46.20
N ASN A 228 5.45 -18.16 44.87
CA ASN A 228 6.62 -17.77 44.14
C ASN A 228 6.63 -16.24 44.16
N GLN A 229 7.24 -15.71 45.21
CA GLN A 229 7.87 -14.40 45.21
C GLN A 229 9.03 -14.43 44.19
N HIS A 230 8.71 -14.60 42.91
CA HIS A 230 9.68 -14.30 41.86
C HIS A 230 9.84 -12.78 41.84
N GLY A 231 11.07 -12.31 42.04
CA GLY A 231 11.40 -10.90 41.90
C GLY A 231 10.93 -10.36 40.55
N PHE A 232 10.38 -9.15 40.55
CA PHE A 232 9.96 -8.49 39.33
C PHE A 232 11.16 -8.20 38.43
N THR A 233 11.20 -8.85 37.26
CA THR A 233 12.21 -8.57 36.22
C THR A 233 11.50 -7.94 35.02
N PRO A 234 11.65 -6.63 34.80
CA PRO A 234 11.00 -5.97 33.67
C PRO A 234 11.62 -6.39 32.32
N ASP A 235 10.79 -6.74 31.33
CA ASP A 235 11.21 -6.99 29.94
C ASP A 235 11.41 -5.66 29.20
N CYS A 236 12.53 -4.99 29.46
CA CYS A 236 12.88 -3.75 28.78
C CYS A 236 13.84 -3.98 27.61
N ARG A 237 13.60 -3.28 26.50
CA ARG A 237 14.47 -3.29 25.31
C ARG A 237 15.47 -2.14 25.34
N PRO A 238 16.67 -2.30 24.74
CA PRO A 238 17.65 -1.22 24.59
C PRO A 238 17.09 -0.02 23.81
N ARG A 239 17.53 1.19 24.18
CA ARG A 239 17.13 2.46 23.57
C ARG A 239 18.24 3.06 22.71
N ILE A 240 17.92 4.06 21.90
CA ILE A 240 18.94 4.83 21.19
C ILE A 240 19.74 5.64 22.23
N GLU A 241 21.06 5.60 22.11
CA GLU A 241 21.95 6.41 22.95
C GLU A 241 21.81 7.90 22.58
N MET A 242 21.52 8.75 23.56
CA MET A 242 21.32 10.19 23.37
C MET A 242 22.66 10.94 23.35
N CYS A 243 23.49 10.69 22.32
CA CYS A 243 24.80 11.32 22.13
C CYS A 243 25.15 11.52 20.65
N SER A 244 26.13 12.39 20.35
CA SER A 244 26.61 12.65 18.99
C SER A 244 27.71 11.68 18.51
N SER A 245 28.22 10.79 19.37
CA SER A 245 29.27 9.82 18.98
C SER A 245 28.74 8.57 18.31
N THR A 246 27.47 8.22 18.55
CA THR A 246 26.86 6.96 18.10
C THR A 246 25.71 7.24 17.13
N PHE A 247 25.70 6.55 15.98
CA PHE A 247 24.60 6.66 15.01
C PHE A 247 23.42 5.75 15.42
N PRO A 248 22.15 6.20 15.30
CA PRO A 248 20.99 5.38 15.64
C PRO A 248 20.92 4.06 14.85
N GLN A 249 20.91 2.93 15.56
CA GLN A 249 20.91 1.61 14.94
C GLN A 249 19.50 1.15 14.54
N VAL A 250 19.29 0.98 13.25
CA VAL A 250 17.95 0.77 12.68
C VAL A 250 17.37 -0.64 12.88
N HIS A 251 18.11 -1.58 13.47
CA HIS A 251 17.60 -2.91 13.81
C HIS A 251 16.80 -2.94 15.13
N LEU A 252 16.84 -1.86 15.92
CA LEU A 252 16.07 -1.71 17.16
C LEU A 252 14.55 -1.54 16.92
N LEU A 253 14.13 -1.37 15.66
CA LEU A 253 12.73 -1.15 15.23
C LEU A 253 11.78 -2.35 15.37
N VAL A 254 12.29 -3.57 15.61
CA VAL A 254 11.54 -4.81 15.38
C VAL A 254 10.48 -5.13 16.48
N ALA A 255 10.48 -4.44 17.63
CA ALA A 255 9.57 -4.76 18.74
C ALA A 255 8.82 -3.56 19.37
N ASP A 256 9.43 -2.37 19.48
CA ASP A 256 8.81 -1.18 20.07
C ASP A 256 8.99 0.04 19.16
N ALA A 257 8.17 0.10 18.12
CA ALA A 257 8.25 1.13 17.09
C ALA A 257 8.02 2.54 17.66
N VAL A 258 7.12 2.70 18.64
CA VAL A 258 6.76 4.02 19.18
C VAL A 258 7.91 4.63 19.96
N MET A 259 8.55 3.85 20.83
CA MET A 259 9.71 4.32 21.60
C MET A 259 10.90 4.65 20.69
N PHE A 260 11.20 3.80 19.70
CA PHE A 260 12.28 4.07 18.74
C PHE A 260 12.05 5.38 17.99
N LEU A 261 10.81 5.65 17.53
CA LEU A 261 10.50 6.88 16.81
C LEU A 261 10.70 8.12 17.70
N ALA A 262 10.24 8.07 18.96
CA ALA A 262 10.41 9.17 19.90
C ALA A 262 11.89 9.43 20.24
N ASP A 263 12.66 8.37 20.48
CA ASP A 263 14.11 8.44 20.69
C ASP A 263 14.82 9.05 19.48
N LEU A 264 14.51 8.58 18.27
CA LEU A 264 15.13 9.06 17.04
C LEU A 264 14.81 10.53 16.76
N GLU A 265 13.56 10.95 16.94
CA GLU A 265 13.15 12.34 16.73
C GLU A 265 13.83 13.30 17.72
N LEU A 266 14.00 12.87 18.98
CA LEU A 266 14.76 13.62 19.98
C LEU A 266 16.26 13.65 19.64
N TRP A 267 16.82 12.53 19.20
CA TRP A 267 18.21 12.46 18.74
C TRP A 267 18.46 13.38 17.54
N VAL A 268 17.56 13.40 16.56
CA VAL A 268 17.65 14.31 15.40
C VAL A 268 17.57 15.77 15.81
N GLN A 269 16.73 16.08 16.79
CA GLN A 269 16.60 17.45 17.30
C GLN A 269 17.89 17.94 17.98
N ASP A 270 18.47 17.11 18.85
CA ASP A 270 19.50 17.55 19.79
C ASP A 270 20.94 17.18 19.34
N TRP A 271 21.14 16.17 18.48
CA TRP A 271 22.47 15.58 18.22
C TRP A 271 22.86 15.42 16.74
N LEU A 272 21.92 15.51 15.77
CA LEU A 272 22.23 15.28 14.35
C LEU A 272 23.27 16.24 13.77
N ASP A 273 23.20 17.53 14.11
CA ASP A 273 24.13 18.54 13.57
C ASP A 273 25.56 18.26 14.04
N ASP A 274 25.76 17.93 15.33
CA ASP A 274 27.07 17.60 15.90
C ASP A 274 27.63 16.28 15.33
N TRP A 275 26.78 15.25 15.21
CA TRP A 275 27.17 13.98 14.59
C TRP A 275 27.59 14.18 13.13
N LEU A 276 26.86 15.03 12.39
CA LEU A 276 27.14 15.31 10.99
C LEU A 276 28.49 16.01 10.81
N ILE A 277 28.86 16.94 11.70
CA ILE A 277 30.17 17.61 11.66
C ILE A 277 31.32 16.59 11.70
N ALA A 278 31.21 15.56 12.54
CA ALA A 278 32.23 14.52 12.68
C ALA A 278 32.25 13.49 11.53
N ASN A 279 31.12 13.27 10.84
CA ASN A 279 30.94 12.15 9.90
C ASN A 279 30.73 12.57 8.43
N ARG A 280 30.74 13.87 8.13
CA ARG A 280 30.42 14.39 6.79
C ARG A 280 31.32 13.86 5.67
N ASP A 281 32.61 13.69 5.96
CA ASP A 281 33.60 13.27 4.95
C ASP A 281 33.66 11.75 4.76
N SER A 282 32.90 10.98 5.55
CA SER A 282 32.87 9.53 5.41
C SER A 282 32.01 9.08 4.22
N PRO A 283 32.48 8.15 3.38
CA PRO A 283 31.76 7.71 2.18
C PRO A 283 30.48 6.91 2.49
N ILE A 284 30.37 6.32 3.69
CA ILE A 284 29.20 5.52 4.09
C ILE A 284 28.05 6.38 4.66
N THR A 285 28.32 7.63 5.04
CA THR A 285 27.34 8.52 5.70
C THR A 285 26.08 8.72 4.89
N CYS A 286 26.19 8.88 3.56
CA CYS A 286 25.02 8.99 2.68
C CYS A 286 24.15 7.72 2.70
N THR A 287 24.77 6.54 2.81
CA THR A 287 24.05 5.25 2.89
C THR A 287 23.33 5.13 4.23
N LEU A 288 24.01 5.41 5.34
CA LEU A 288 23.41 5.37 6.68
C LEU A 288 22.20 6.30 6.81
N LEU A 289 22.32 7.54 6.32
CA LEU A 289 21.23 8.51 6.35
C LEU A 289 20.06 8.10 5.44
N ALA A 290 20.33 7.61 4.23
CA ALA A 290 19.29 7.14 3.32
C ALA A 290 18.49 5.96 3.91
N GLU A 291 19.17 4.96 4.46
CA GLU A 291 18.52 3.82 5.12
C GLU A 291 17.71 4.25 6.35
N LEU A 292 18.23 5.18 7.15
CA LEU A 292 17.53 5.71 8.31
C LEU A 292 16.26 6.47 7.90
N ILE A 293 16.33 7.32 6.86
CA ILE A 293 15.16 8.06 6.34
C ILE A 293 14.09 7.08 5.84
N GLU A 294 14.47 6.07 5.06
CA GLU A 294 13.52 5.08 4.52
C GLU A 294 12.80 4.32 5.65
N LYS A 295 13.56 3.78 6.60
CA LYS A 295 13.02 3.02 7.74
C LYS A 295 12.19 3.90 8.69
N PHE A 296 12.66 5.11 8.98
CA PHE A 296 11.94 6.08 9.80
C PHE A 296 10.61 6.46 9.16
N THR A 297 10.62 6.96 7.92
CA THR A 297 9.40 7.44 7.25
C THR A 297 8.39 6.32 7.02
N THR A 298 8.83 5.10 6.67
CA THR A 298 7.95 3.94 6.52
C THR A 298 7.27 3.59 7.84
N THR A 299 8.04 3.51 8.93
CA THR A 299 7.50 3.14 10.25
C THR A 299 6.61 4.24 10.81
N ALA A 300 7.08 5.50 10.81
CA ALA A 300 6.33 6.65 11.29
C ALA A 300 5.02 6.88 10.52
N SER A 301 5.02 6.72 9.20
CA SER A 301 3.79 6.88 8.39
C SER A 301 2.70 5.89 8.79
N SER A 302 3.07 4.67 9.18
CA SER A 302 2.12 3.67 9.66
C SER A 302 1.63 3.96 11.08
N GLN A 303 2.53 4.33 12.00
CA GLN A 303 2.21 4.55 13.41
C GLN A 303 1.47 5.87 13.66
N TYR A 304 1.76 6.90 12.86
CA TYR A 304 1.18 8.24 13.00
C TYR A 304 -0.03 8.46 12.08
N ALA A 305 -0.54 7.40 11.45
CA ALA A 305 -1.71 7.47 10.61
C ALA A 305 -2.86 8.18 11.35
N ALA A 306 -3.49 9.13 10.68
CA ALA A 306 -4.58 9.98 11.21
C ALA A 306 -4.23 10.94 12.36
N ASN A 307 -2.97 11.06 12.79
CA ASN A 307 -2.54 12.10 13.74
C ASN A 307 -1.73 13.20 13.01
N PRO A 308 -2.35 14.38 12.74
CA PRO A 308 -1.69 15.44 12.00
C PRO A 308 -0.50 16.09 12.75
N GLU A 309 -0.47 16.03 14.09
CA GLU A 309 0.65 16.55 14.89
C GLU A 309 1.89 15.68 14.71
N ASN A 310 1.74 14.36 14.90
CA ASN A 310 2.84 13.42 14.76
C ASN A 310 3.32 13.30 13.31
N ILE A 311 2.40 13.35 12.34
CA ILE A 311 2.77 13.47 10.92
C ILE A 311 3.59 14.74 10.70
N SER A 312 3.17 15.88 11.25
CA SER A 312 3.91 17.14 11.05
C SER A 312 5.34 17.06 11.59
N LEU A 313 5.54 16.42 12.74
CA LEU A 313 6.87 16.22 13.29
C LEU A 313 7.69 15.20 12.49
N MET A 314 7.08 14.11 12.03
CA MET A 314 7.72 13.15 11.13
C MET A 314 8.24 13.84 9.87
N LEU A 315 7.42 14.69 9.23
CA LEU A 315 7.81 15.43 8.04
C LEU A 315 8.97 16.40 8.32
N LEU A 316 8.96 17.09 9.46
CA LEU A 316 10.06 17.96 9.87
C LEU A 316 11.36 17.18 10.11
N THR A 317 11.29 16.07 10.84
CA THR A 317 12.44 15.18 11.12
C THR A 317 12.99 14.54 9.84
N ALA A 318 12.13 14.14 8.91
CA ALA A 318 12.54 13.65 7.60
C ALA A 318 13.32 14.71 6.81
N MET A 319 12.93 15.98 6.89
CA MET A 319 13.64 17.07 6.25
C MET A 319 14.96 17.43 6.93
N ASP A 320 15.06 17.33 8.26
CA ASP A 320 16.33 17.49 8.98
C ASP A 320 17.34 16.41 8.54
N LEU A 321 16.90 15.14 8.51
CA LEU A 321 17.72 14.02 8.03
C LEU A 321 18.08 14.18 6.55
N TRP A 322 17.14 14.58 5.70
CA TRP A 322 17.40 14.82 4.28
C TRP A 322 18.40 15.97 4.08
N MET A 323 18.30 17.05 4.85
CA MET A 323 19.26 18.16 4.80
C MET A 323 20.67 17.66 5.16
N ALA A 324 20.81 16.77 6.14
CA ALA A 324 22.10 16.13 6.46
C ALA A 324 22.62 15.26 5.30
N LEU A 325 21.75 14.45 4.68
CA LEU A 325 22.08 13.63 3.52
C LEU A 325 22.52 14.50 2.33
N ASP A 326 21.81 15.59 2.10
CA ASP A 326 22.08 16.54 1.02
C ASP A 326 23.43 17.27 1.20
N LYS A 327 23.71 17.76 2.40
CA LYS A 327 25.02 18.37 2.75
C LYS A 327 26.18 17.40 2.56
N CYS A 328 25.98 16.12 2.86
CA CYS A 328 26.97 15.06 2.67
C CYS A 328 27.13 14.73 1.17
N ALA A 329 26.04 14.56 0.43
CA ALA A 329 26.07 14.21 -0.99
C ALA A 329 26.74 15.31 -1.83
N ILE A 330 26.49 16.59 -1.55
CA ILE A 330 27.16 17.72 -2.21
C ILE A 330 28.66 17.76 -1.89
N GLN A 331 29.04 17.43 -0.66
CA GLN A 331 30.45 17.42 -0.26
C GLN A 331 31.24 16.42 -1.11
N HIS A 332 30.69 15.21 -1.30
CA HIS A 332 31.30 14.17 -2.12
C HIS A 332 31.15 14.43 -3.63
N TYR A 333 30.02 15.02 -4.05
CA TYR A 333 29.69 15.27 -5.45
C TYR A 333 29.16 16.69 -5.66
N PRO A 334 30.05 17.69 -5.78
CA PRO A 334 29.67 19.11 -5.87
C PRO A 334 28.72 19.43 -7.03
N LEU A 335 28.70 18.63 -8.09
CA LEU A 335 27.79 18.78 -9.22
C LEU A 335 26.31 18.81 -8.79
N LEU A 336 25.93 18.08 -7.73
CA LEU A 336 24.56 18.06 -7.20
C LEU A 336 24.07 19.43 -6.75
N SER A 337 24.96 20.31 -6.29
CA SER A 337 24.59 21.66 -5.84
C SER A 337 23.97 22.52 -6.94
N LYS A 338 24.28 22.23 -8.22
CA LYS A 338 23.77 22.98 -9.38
C LYS A 338 22.33 22.65 -9.73
N TYR A 339 21.71 21.66 -9.09
CA TYR A 339 20.37 21.19 -9.43
C TYR A 339 19.39 21.43 -8.28
N ASP A 340 18.18 21.89 -8.63
CA ASP A 340 17.06 22.04 -7.70
C ASP A 340 16.59 20.65 -7.24
N PRO A 341 16.58 20.35 -5.92
CA PRO A 341 16.09 19.07 -5.40
C PRO A 341 14.58 18.87 -5.59
N GLY A 342 13.81 19.91 -5.93
CA GLY A 342 12.40 19.82 -6.32
C GLY A 342 11.37 20.03 -5.20
N PHE A 343 11.79 20.38 -3.98
CA PHE A 343 10.87 20.70 -2.89
C PHE A 343 10.23 22.09 -3.08
N PRO A 344 8.88 22.22 -3.05
CA PRO A 344 8.22 23.52 -3.10
C PRO A 344 8.52 24.39 -1.88
N VAL A 345 8.68 25.70 -2.07
CA VAL A 345 9.03 26.65 -1.00
C VAL A 345 7.99 26.66 0.13
N ALA A 346 6.70 26.58 -0.20
CA ALA A 346 5.60 26.61 0.76
C ALA A 346 5.17 25.22 1.27
N LEU A 347 5.95 24.16 0.98
CA LEU A 347 5.59 22.78 1.28
C LEU A 347 5.31 22.56 2.78
N LEU A 348 6.09 23.20 3.64
CA LEU A 348 6.10 22.95 5.09
C LEU A 348 5.28 23.98 5.89
N ASN A 349 4.60 24.92 5.23
CA ASN A 349 3.70 25.88 5.90
C ASN A 349 2.53 25.24 6.67
N PRO A 350 1.96 24.09 6.24
CA PRO A 350 0.85 23.46 6.95
C PRO A 350 1.26 22.66 8.20
N LEU A 351 2.55 22.50 8.52
CA LEU A 351 2.98 21.68 9.65
C LEU A 351 2.42 22.21 10.98
N LEU A 352 1.95 21.30 11.84
CA LEU A 352 1.53 21.57 13.21
C LEU A 352 2.73 21.47 14.17
N LEU A 353 3.28 22.62 14.57
CA LEU A 353 4.51 22.72 15.37
C LEU A 353 4.24 23.54 16.65
N PRO A 354 3.75 22.92 17.73
CA PRO A 354 3.40 23.61 18.98
C PRO A 354 4.58 24.29 19.68
N LYS A 355 5.81 23.81 19.48
CA LYS A 355 7.00 24.28 20.22
C LYS A 355 7.88 25.24 19.40
N LYS A 356 8.50 26.22 20.05
CA LYS A 356 9.42 27.20 19.44
C LYS A 356 10.68 26.53 18.90
N SER A 357 11.18 25.50 19.59
CA SER A 357 12.27 24.63 19.13
C SER A 357 11.97 24.01 17.75
N GLN A 358 10.76 23.49 17.55
CA GLN A 358 10.32 22.94 16.26
C GLN A 358 10.19 24.02 15.18
N MET A 359 9.68 25.20 15.51
CA MET A 359 9.59 26.34 14.58
C MET A 359 10.98 26.82 14.13
N LYS A 360 11.98 26.81 15.03
CA LYS A 360 13.38 27.12 14.69
C LYS A 360 13.98 26.07 13.74
N ARG A 361 13.71 24.78 13.97
CA ARG A 361 14.10 23.69 13.06
C ARG A 361 13.50 23.88 11.67
N LEU A 362 12.20 24.20 11.61
CA LEU A 362 11.52 24.48 10.35
C LEU A 362 12.17 25.67 9.61
N ALA A 363 12.43 26.79 10.30
CA ALA A 363 13.10 27.94 9.71
C ALA A 363 14.51 27.62 9.17
N ARG A 364 15.26 26.73 9.84
CA ARG A 364 16.56 26.22 9.35
C ARG A 364 16.40 25.43 8.06
N VAL A 365 15.44 24.51 7.99
CA VAL A 365 15.14 23.72 6.79
C VAL A 365 14.70 24.61 5.63
N GLU A 366 13.76 25.52 5.84
CA GLU A 366 13.25 26.41 4.79
C GLU A 366 14.32 27.35 4.24
N ARG A 367 15.18 27.89 5.13
CA ARG A 367 16.34 28.66 4.73
C ARG A 367 17.29 27.84 3.87
N TYR A 368 17.62 26.62 4.29
CA TYR A 368 18.47 25.72 3.52
C TYR A 368 17.88 25.42 2.14
N LEU A 369 16.60 25.09 2.05
CA LEU A 369 15.92 24.85 0.76
C LEU A 369 15.94 26.08 -0.15
N THR A 370 15.73 27.26 0.43
CA THR A 370 15.75 28.53 -0.30
C THR A 370 17.14 28.84 -0.84
N GLU A 371 18.18 28.73 0.00
CA GLU A 371 19.58 28.88 -0.40
C GLU A 371 19.97 27.86 -1.49
N ARG A 372 19.57 26.60 -1.33
CA ARG A 372 19.82 25.54 -2.33
C ARG A 372 19.14 25.79 -3.66
N LYS A 373 17.93 26.34 -3.64
CA LYS A 373 17.20 26.73 -4.85
C LYS A 373 17.86 27.92 -5.55
N TYR A 374 18.27 28.96 -4.81
CA TYR A 374 18.98 30.10 -5.38
C TYR A 374 20.36 29.72 -5.94
N ALA A 375 21.05 28.78 -5.32
CA ALA A 375 22.33 28.27 -5.80
C ALA A 375 22.20 27.34 -7.03
N SER A 376 21.01 26.81 -7.30
CA SER A 376 20.79 25.89 -8.43
C SER A 376 20.78 26.64 -9.77
N ALA A 377 21.45 26.07 -10.76
CA ALA A 377 21.43 26.54 -12.15
C ALA A 377 20.36 25.82 -12.99
N TYR A 378 19.96 24.61 -12.55
CA TYR A 378 19.13 23.69 -13.31
C TYR A 378 17.92 23.23 -12.49
N GLY A 379 16.76 23.12 -13.15
CA GLY A 379 15.53 22.64 -12.52
C GLY A 379 15.55 21.14 -12.21
N SER A 380 14.65 20.70 -11.32
CA SER A 380 14.57 19.32 -10.84
C SER A 380 14.23 18.28 -11.91
N SER A 381 13.62 18.67 -13.04
CA SER A 381 13.34 17.74 -14.15
C SER A 381 14.61 17.10 -14.72
N LEU A 382 15.71 17.86 -14.72
CA LEU A 382 17.02 17.43 -15.23
C LEU A 382 17.73 16.41 -14.32
N LEU A 383 17.21 16.18 -13.10
CA LEU A 383 17.66 15.11 -12.19
C LEU A 383 16.79 13.84 -12.28
N PHE A 384 15.47 14.00 -12.42
CA PHE A 384 14.52 12.91 -12.20
C PHE A 384 13.72 12.48 -13.44
N LYS A 385 13.78 13.23 -14.55
CA LYS A 385 12.94 13.00 -15.73
C LYS A 385 13.75 12.95 -17.02
N ASP A 386 14.52 13.99 -17.28
CA ASP A 386 15.11 14.28 -18.59
C ASP A 386 16.41 13.51 -18.78
N VAL A 387 16.51 12.76 -19.88
CA VAL A 387 17.65 11.86 -20.20
C VAL A 387 18.35 12.24 -21.51
N ASP A 388 17.72 13.12 -22.30
CA ASP A 388 18.11 13.54 -23.65
C ASP A 388 18.57 15.01 -23.72
N LYS A 389 18.82 15.65 -22.57
CA LYS A 389 19.19 17.08 -22.48
C LYS A 389 20.66 17.25 -22.09
N GLU A 390 21.32 18.25 -22.67
CA GLU A 390 22.73 18.56 -22.41
C GLU A 390 22.99 18.88 -20.93
N ASN A 391 22.05 19.58 -20.30
CA ASN A 391 22.10 19.94 -18.88
C ASN A 391 21.49 18.89 -17.95
N SER A 392 21.15 17.69 -18.45
CA SER A 392 20.70 16.60 -17.57
C SER A 392 21.87 16.11 -16.70
N PHE A 393 21.55 15.66 -15.48
CA PHE A 393 22.57 15.27 -14.51
C PHE A 393 23.48 14.16 -15.02
N GLY A 394 22.90 13.12 -15.64
CA GLY A 394 23.66 12.00 -16.18
C GLY A 394 24.64 12.42 -17.27
N VAL A 395 24.24 13.32 -18.17
CA VAL A 395 25.12 13.87 -19.21
C VAL A 395 26.25 14.70 -18.60
N GLN A 396 25.94 15.62 -17.68
CA GLN A 396 26.92 16.49 -17.05
C GLN A 396 27.95 15.70 -16.23
N TYR A 397 27.49 14.67 -15.51
CA TYR A 397 28.36 13.77 -14.76
C TYR A 397 29.25 12.95 -15.68
N PHE A 398 28.68 12.36 -16.74
CA PHE A 398 29.43 11.62 -17.75
C PHE A 398 30.59 12.44 -18.34
N ASN A 399 30.32 13.71 -18.70
CA ASN A 399 31.33 14.58 -19.29
C ASN A 399 32.53 14.84 -18.36
N GLN A 400 32.33 14.73 -17.04
CA GLN A 400 33.37 14.92 -16.03
C GLN A 400 34.01 13.60 -15.56
N SER A 401 33.46 12.44 -15.94
CA SER A 401 33.89 11.13 -15.45
C SER A 401 34.63 10.33 -16.51
N LEU A 402 35.95 10.21 -16.35
CA LEU A 402 36.79 9.39 -17.22
C LEU A 402 36.36 7.91 -17.23
N GLN A 403 35.99 7.37 -16.07
CA GLN A 403 35.52 5.99 -15.91
C GLN A 403 34.28 5.70 -16.78
N HIS A 404 33.32 6.63 -16.83
CA HIS A 404 32.13 6.46 -17.68
C HIS A 404 32.47 6.56 -19.17
N GLN A 405 33.39 7.46 -19.55
CA GLN A 405 33.87 7.59 -20.93
C GLN A 405 34.64 6.33 -21.39
N GLU A 406 35.42 5.72 -20.51
CA GLU A 406 36.07 4.43 -20.74
C GLU A 406 35.05 3.29 -20.88
N LYS A 407 34.03 3.27 -20.02
CA LYS A 407 32.94 2.30 -20.11
C LYS A 407 32.17 2.41 -21.43
N GLN A 408 31.88 3.62 -21.90
CA GLN A 408 31.28 3.82 -23.23
C GLN A 408 32.18 3.22 -24.33
N ARG A 409 33.48 3.56 -24.33
CA ARG A 409 34.45 3.05 -25.32
C ARG A 409 34.53 1.53 -25.30
N ALA A 410 34.52 0.91 -24.11
CA ALA A 410 34.53 -0.54 -23.95
C ALA A 410 33.26 -1.20 -24.54
N ILE A 411 32.08 -0.62 -24.31
CA ILE A 411 30.81 -1.10 -24.86
C ILE A 411 30.83 -0.99 -26.39
N GLU A 412 31.22 0.16 -26.94
CA GLU A 412 31.24 0.40 -28.40
C GLU A 412 32.29 -0.48 -29.12
N THR A 413 33.45 -0.71 -28.49
CA THR A 413 34.49 -1.61 -29.02
C THR A 413 33.98 -3.04 -29.09
N ALA A 414 33.39 -3.56 -28.00
CA ALA A 414 32.81 -4.90 -27.98
C ALA A 414 31.67 -5.04 -29.01
N ALA A 415 30.78 -4.05 -29.11
CA ALA A 415 29.70 -4.03 -30.09
C ALA A 415 30.20 -4.03 -31.54
N THR A 416 31.34 -3.36 -31.80
CA THR A 416 31.97 -3.36 -33.12
C THR A 416 32.50 -4.74 -33.48
N ILE A 417 33.18 -5.41 -32.54
CA ILE A 417 33.68 -6.78 -32.72
C ILE A 417 32.52 -7.75 -32.98
N GLU A 418 31.46 -7.69 -32.17
CA GLU A 418 30.26 -8.53 -32.31
C GLU A 418 29.56 -8.30 -33.66
N ARG A 419 29.51 -7.05 -34.14
CA ARG A 419 28.96 -6.72 -35.45
C ARG A 419 29.80 -7.28 -36.60
N GLU A 420 31.13 -7.21 -36.53
CA GLU A 420 32.03 -7.79 -37.54
C GLU A 420 32.00 -9.33 -37.53
N GLU A 421 31.83 -9.95 -36.37
CA GLU A 421 31.54 -11.38 -36.26
C GLU A 421 30.20 -11.74 -36.91
N LYS A 422 29.17 -10.92 -36.70
CA LYS A 422 27.85 -11.12 -37.30
C LYS A 422 27.89 -11.02 -38.83
N LYS A 423 28.67 -10.09 -39.39
CA LYS A 423 28.89 -10.00 -40.85
C LYS A 423 29.59 -11.25 -41.41
N ARG A 424 30.62 -11.74 -40.72
CA ARG A 424 31.28 -13.01 -41.09
C ARG A 424 30.33 -14.21 -41.00
N GLU A 425 29.48 -14.26 -39.98
CA GLU A 425 28.41 -15.26 -39.87
C GLU A 425 27.45 -15.19 -41.06
N LEU A 426 26.99 -14.00 -41.45
CA LEU A 426 26.12 -13.80 -42.61
C LEU A 426 26.76 -14.34 -43.89
N GLN A 427 28.04 -14.07 -44.13
CA GLN A 427 28.76 -14.59 -45.30
C GLN A 427 28.81 -16.12 -45.31
N ARG A 428 29.14 -16.75 -44.17
CA ARG A 428 29.18 -18.22 -44.05
C ARG A 428 27.83 -18.87 -44.30
N VAL A 429 26.78 -18.35 -43.66
CA VAL A 429 25.43 -18.92 -43.77
C VAL A 429 24.84 -18.64 -45.16
N SER A 430 25.15 -17.50 -45.78
CA SER A 430 24.74 -17.20 -47.16
C SER A 430 25.43 -18.13 -48.16
N ALA A 431 26.73 -18.41 -48.01
CA ALA A 431 27.43 -19.39 -48.84
C ALA A 431 26.80 -20.80 -48.70
N GLN A 432 26.44 -21.19 -47.47
CA GLN A 432 25.72 -22.44 -47.23
C GLN A 432 24.35 -22.46 -47.92
N TYR A 433 23.61 -21.35 -47.88
CA TYR A 433 22.32 -21.20 -48.56
C TYR A 433 22.46 -21.40 -50.08
N TYR A 434 23.37 -20.68 -50.73
CA TYR A 434 23.58 -20.79 -52.17
C TYR A 434 24.08 -22.17 -52.59
N ARG A 435 24.93 -22.81 -51.77
CA ARG A 435 25.36 -24.19 -52.01
C ARG A 435 24.19 -25.17 -51.99
N LEU A 436 23.35 -25.12 -50.94
CA LEU A 436 22.18 -26.01 -50.83
C LEU A 436 21.15 -25.77 -51.94
N MET A 437 20.96 -24.51 -52.37
CA MET A 437 20.10 -24.17 -53.51
C MET A 437 20.68 -24.72 -54.81
N GLY A 438 21.98 -24.55 -55.06
CA GLY A 438 22.66 -25.09 -56.24
C GLY A 438 22.61 -26.62 -56.32
N GLU A 439 22.87 -27.31 -55.20
CA GLU A 439 22.72 -28.78 -55.11
C GLU A 439 21.26 -29.22 -55.35
N SER A 440 20.28 -28.43 -54.92
CA SER A 440 18.86 -28.70 -55.18
C SER A 440 18.50 -28.51 -56.65
N ASP A 441 18.97 -27.43 -57.27
CA ASP A 441 18.66 -27.09 -58.65
C ASP A 441 19.27 -28.08 -59.65
N ALA A 442 20.41 -28.70 -59.30
CA ALA A 442 21.07 -29.76 -60.08
C ALA A 442 20.32 -31.11 -60.07
N LEU A 443 19.33 -31.30 -59.19
CA LEU A 443 18.56 -32.54 -59.09
C LEU A 443 17.18 -32.41 -59.75
N SER A 444 16.59 -33.52 -60.16
CA SER A 444 15.17 -33.62 -60.55
C SER A 444 14.35 -34.24 -59.41
N CYS A 445 13.06 -33.90 -59.32
CA CYS A 445 12.18 -34.57 -58.36
C CYS A 445 11.93 -36.02 -58.77
N GLU A 446 12.14 -36.95 -57.85
CA GLU A 446 11.77 -38.36 -58.04
C GLU A 446 10.27 -38.54 -57.78
N ASN A 447 9.61 -39.23 -58.71
CA ASN A 447 8.21 -39.61 -58.61
C ASN A 447 8.12 -41.10 -58.30
N VAL A 448 7.38 -41.47 -57.26
CA VAL A 448 7.13 -42.88 -56.94
C VAL A 448 5.93 -43.33 -57.76
N THR A 449 6.15 -44.28 -58.67
CA THR A 449 5.07 -44.98 -59.37
C THR A 449 4.52 -46.08 -58.47
N TYR A 450 3.21 -46.06 -58.24
CA TYR A 450 2.52 -47.18 -57.60
C TYR A 450 1.55 -47.83 -58.60
N GLN A 451 1.39 -49.14 -58.51
CA GLN A 451 0.31 -49.85 -59.18
C GLN A 451 -0.81 -50.11 -58.16
N PRO A 452 -1.97 -49.44 -58.27
CA PRO A 452 -3.17 -49.93 -57.61
C PRO A 452 -3.60 -51.26 -58.23
N GLY A 453 -3.97 -52.23 -57.39
CA GLY A 453 -4.57 -53.48 -57.86
C GLY A 453 -5.86 -53.22 -58.65
N SER A 454 -5.87 -53.66 -59.92
CA SER A 454 -6.95 -53.60 -60.90
C SER A 454 -7.32 -52.21 -61.44
N TYR A 455 -7.33 -52.12 -62.77
CA TYR A 455 -7.54 -50.96 -63.67
C TYR A 455 -6.28 -50.16 -64.08
N ARG A 456 -6.18 -49.97 -65.40
CA ARG A 456 -5.01 -49.53 -66.18
C ARG A 456 -4.71 -48.03 -66.05
N ASP A 457 -4.47 -47.52 -64.83
CA ASP A 457 -3.92 -46.18 -64.65
C ASP A 457 -2.65 -46.20 -63.80
N ARG A 458 -1.51 -45.89 -64.43
CA ARG A 458 -0.23 -45.64 -63.74
C ARG A 458 -0.28 -44.24 -63.13
N GLY A 459 -0.56 -44.15 -61.83
CA GLY A 459 -0.39 -42.91 -61.06
C GLY A 459 1.06 -42.78 -60.59
N SER A 460 1.70 -41.64 -60.88
CA SER A 460 2.94 -41.25 -60.21
C SER A 460 2.63 -40.13 -59.22
N TYR A 461 3.12 -40.24 -57.99
CA TYR A 461 3.00 -39.16 -57.01
C TYR A 461 4.37 -38.77 -56.49
N HIS A 462 4.58 -37.47 -56.36
CA HIS A 462 5.78 -36.90 -55.77
C HIS A 462 5.58 -36.81 -54.24
N ASN A 463 6.50 -37.42 -53.46
CA ASN A 463 6.55 -37.21 -52.02
C ASN A 463 7.64 -36.18 -51.67
N PRO A 464 7.28 -34.92 -51.34
CA PRO A 464 8.26 -33.88 -51.06
C PRO A 464 9.10 -34.13 -49.80
N ASN A 465 8.64 -35.02 -48.90
CA ASN A 465 9.36 -35.34 -47.66
C ASN A 465 10.48 -36.36 -47.89
N ASN A 466 10.35 -37.21 -48.90
CA ASN A 466 11.35 -38.25 -49.22
C ASN A 466 12.22 -37.86 -50.42
N CYS A 467 11.88 -36.78 -51.14
CA CYS A 467 12.69 -36.31 -52.25
C CYS A 467 13.90 -35.48 -51.77
N ARG A 468 15.10 -35.91 -52.18
CA ARG A 468 16.35 -35.22 -51.85
C ARG A 468 16.38 -33.76 -52.30
N LYS A 469 15.90 -33.47 -53.52
CA LYS A 469 15.77 -32.10 -54.05
C LYS A 469 14.95 -31.21 -53.12
N CYS A 470 13.76 -31.69 -52.73
CA CYS A 470 12.84 -30.95 -51.88
C CYS A 470 13.36 -30.79 -50.45
N GLN A 471 14.08 -31.77 -49.92
CA GLN A 471 14.76 -31.67 -48.63
C GLN A 471 15.86 -30.60 -48.66
N LEU A 472 16.74 -30.59 -49.67
CA LEU A 472 17.80 -29.59 -49.81
C LEU A 472 17.23 -28.16 -49.93
N LYS A 473 16.19 -27.98 -50.77
CA LYS A 473 15.49 -26.69 -50.91
C LYS A 473 14.86 -26.25 -49.59
N ARG A 474 14.22 -27.17 -48.86
CA ARG A 474 13.61 -26.88 -47.55
C ARG A 474 14.66 -26.53 -46.50
N ASN A 475 15.77 -27.25 -46.48
CA ASN A 475 16.88 -26.96 -45.57
C ASN A 475 17.47 -25.57 -45.84
N ALA A 476 17.67 -25.20 -47.11
CA ALA A 476 18.09 -23.86 -47.49
C ALA A 476 17.06 -22.78 -47.06
N GLN A 477 15.77 -23.00 -47.35
CA GLN A 477 14.69 -22.05 -47.02
C GLN A 477 14.44 -21.89 -45.51
N ASN A 478 14.88 -22.86 -44.70
CA ASN A 478 14.78 -22.85 -43.24
C ASN A 478 16.01 -22.25 -42.55
N LEU A 479 17.08 -21.92 -43.28
CA LEU A 479 18.22 -21.22 -42.72
C LEU A 479 17.81 -19.82 -42.25
N ASN A 480 18.11 -19.55 -40.99
CA ASN A 480 17.79 -18.31 -40.31
C ASN A 480 19.04 -17.75 -39.62
N ILE A 481 19.08 -16.44 -39.48
CA ILE A 481 20.15 -15.72 -38.80
C ILE A 481 19.57 -14.67 -37.85
N SER A 482 20.11 -14.57 -36.65
CA SER A 482 19.66 -13.60 -35.63
C SER A 482 20.19 -12.19 -35.91
N VAL A 483 19.41 -11.16 -35.60
CA VAL A 483 19.83 -9.76 -35.72
C VAL A 483 20.83 -9.40 -34.61
N HIS A 484 21.84 -8.61 -34.97
CA HIS A 484 22.69 -7.90 -34.01
C HIS A 484 22.16 -6.47 -33.83
N GLU A 485 21.71 -6.14 -32.62
CA GLU A 485 21.21 -4.82 -32.24
C GLU A 485 22.29 -4.04 -31.49
N TRP A 486 22.59 -2.80 -31.92
CA TRP A 486 23.58 -1.96 -31.24
C TRP A 486 23.18 -1.73 -29.77
N PRO A 487 24.11 -1.85 -28.80
CA PRO A 487 23.73 -1.87 -27.39
C PRO A 487 23.29 -0.52 -26.83
N LEU A 488 23.89 0.58 -27.29
CA LEU A 488 23.62 1.95 -26.80
C LEU A 488 22.67 2.73 -27.72
N PRO A 489 21.92 3.73 -27.20
CA PRO A 489 21.14 4.65 -28.03
C PRO A 489 21.96 5.36 -29.11
N GLU A 490 21.30 5.76 -30.18
CA GLU A 490 21.92 6.51 -31.30
C GLU A 490 22.17 7.97 -30.94
N GLY A 491 21.29 8.60 -30.15
CA GLY A 491 21.47 9.97 -29.70
C GLY A 491 22.63 10.10 -28.70
N GLU A 492 23.56 11.02 -28.96
CA GLU A 492 24.75 11.22 -28.12
C GLU A 492 24.41 11.56 -26.67
N LEU A 493 23.37 12.36 -26.41
CA LEU A 493 22.96 12.72 -25.05
C LEU A 493 22.32 11.54 -24.31
N GLU A 494 21.43 10.81 -24.99
CA GLU A 494 20.79 9.60 -24.44
C GLU A 494 21.82 8.50 -24.16
N LYS A 495 22.84 8.38 -25.02
CA LYS A 495 23.98 7.48 -24.83
C LYS A 495 24.74 7.80 -23.55
N LYS A 496 25.11 9.06 -23.34
CA LYS A 496 25.83 9.51 -22.12
C LYS A 496 25.01 9.23 -20.86
N SER A 497 23.73 9.57 -20.87
CA SER A 497 22.79 9.25 -19.79
C SER A 497 22.66 7.75 -19.56
N ALA A 498 22.53 6.95 -20.61
CA ALA A 498 22.45 5.49 -20.49
C ALA A 498 23.72 4.90 -19.85
N VAL A 499 24.90 5.38 -20.22
CA VAL A 499 26.17 4.91 -19.62
C VAL A 499 26.28 5.31 -18.15
N PHE A 500 25.85 6.53 -17.79
CA PHE A 500 25.74 6.95 -16.39
C PHE A 500 24.81 6.05 -15.57
N GLU A 501 23.62 5.73 -16.10
CA GLU A 501 22.62 4.92 -15.40
C GLU A 501 23.01 3.42 -15.29
N LEU A 502 24.05 2.96 -15.99
CA LEU A 502 24.63 1.63 -15.80
C LEU A 502 25.52 1.53 -14.54
N ASP A 503 25.98 2.67 -14.00
CA ASP A 503 27.00 2.72 -12.95
C ASP A 503 26.92 3.99 -12.09
N VAL A 504 25.72 4.27 -11.57
CA VAL A 504 25.49 5.47 -10.75
C VAL A 504 26.27 5.36 -9.44
N PRO A 505 27.08 6.36 -9.05
CA PRO A 505 27.79 6.34 -7.78
C PRO A 505 26.83 6.20 -6.58
N THR A 506 27.21 5.37 -5.60
CA THR A 506 26.34 4.97 -4.48
C THR A 506 25.73 6.17 -3.73
N ALA A 507 26.53 7.20 -3.39
CA ALA A 507 26.01 8.35 -2.67
C ALA A 507 25.01 9.18 -3.50
N ILE A 508 25.25 9.33 -4.81
CA ILE A 508 24.32 10.00 -5.72
C ILE A 508 23.03 9.18 -5.82
N SER A 509 23.13 7.86 -5.97
CA SER A 509 21.95 7.00 -6.03
C SER A 509 21.14 7.06 -4.74
N ASN A 510 21.78 6.97 -3.58
CA ASN A 510 21.12 7.04 -2.27
C ASN A 510 20.43 8.40 -2.07
N TRP A 511 21.13 9.49 -2.40
CA TRP A 511 20.55 10.83 -2.37
C TRP A 511 19.36 10.97 -3.33
N ARG A 512 19.51 10.53 -4.58
CA ARG A 512 18.51 10.69 -5.64
C ARG A 512 17.24 9.89 -5.33
N ASP A 513 17.39 8.63 -4.93
CA ASP A 513 16.26 7.76 -4.59
C ASP A 513 15.56 8.23 -3.31
N THR A 514 16.31 8.65 -2.29
CA THR A 514 15.74 9.18 -1.04
C THR A 514 14.98 10.48 -1.29
N THR A 515 15.57 11.41 -2.03
CA THR A 515 14.92 12.69 -2.40
C THR A 515 13.65 12.42 -3.21
N TYR A 516 13.73 11.54 -4.20
CA TYR A 516 12.57 11.15 -5.00
C TYR A 516 11.48 10.46 -4.16
N ALA A 517 11.86 9.56 -3.24
CA ALA A 517 10.93 8.90 -2.33
C ALA A 517 10.23 9.88 -1.40
N LEU A 518 10.94 10.88 -0.87
CA LEU A 518 10.31 11.94 -0.09
C LEU A 518 9.30 12.73 -0.94
N LEU A 519 9.67 13.13 -2.16
CA LEU A 519 8.77 13.88 -3.05
C LEU A 519 7.51 13.08 -3.41
N VAL A 520 7.64 11.78 -3.69
CA VAL A 520 6.56 10.95 -4.28
C VAL A 520 5.78 10.14 -3.24
N ASP A 521 6.44 9.58 -2.23
CA ASP A 521 5.79 8.68 -1.25
C ASP A 521 5.35 9.42 0.01
N VAL A 522 6.12 10.42 0.46
CA VAL A 522 5.91 11.07 1.76
C VAL A 522 5.18 12.41 1.62
N PHE A 523 5.62 13.25 0.70
CA PHE A 523 5.08 14.61 0.53
C PHE A 523 3.93 14.72 -0.47
N SER A 524 3.64 13.65 -1.22
CA SER A 524 2.56 13.64 -2.23
C SER A 524 1.37 12.79 -1.80
N PRO A 525 0.13 13.18 -2.16
CA PRO A 525 -1.04 12.34 -1.92
C PRO A 525 -0.93 10.98 -2.62
N GLN A 526 -1.35 9.92 -1.93
CA GLN A 526 -1.34 8.56 -2.45
C GLN A 526 -2.09 8.47 -3.79
N ILE A 527 -1.50 7.72 -4.72
CA ILE A 527 -2.12 7.43 -6.01
C ILE A 527 -2.94 6.18 -5.85
N LEU A 528 -4.27 6.30 -5.97
CA LEU A 528 -5.13 5.14 -6.15
C LEU A 528 -4.72 4.50 -7.48
N GLN A 529 -4.01 3.36 -7.40
CA GLN A 529 -3.72 2.58 -8.61
C GLN A 529 -5.01 1.93 -9.06
N ASP A 530 -5.51 2.31 -10.24
CA ASP A 530 -6.56 1.54 -10.89
C ASP A 530 -6.02 0.14 -11.16
N SER A 531 -6.54 -0.82 -10.39
CA SER A 531 -6.33 -2.23 -10.65
C SER A 531 -7.05 -2.56 -11.96
N GLN A 532 -6.31 -3.11 -12.93
CA GLN A 532 -6.79 -3.62 -14.23
C GLN A 532 -6.74 -2.67 -15.44
N GLN A 533 -5.55 -2.15 -15.79
CA GLN A 533 -5.24 -1.90 -17.21
C GLN A 533 -4.06 -2.74 -17.67
N ASN A 534 -4.21 -3.29 -18.88
CA ASN A 534 -3.29 -4.14 -19.62
C ASN A 534 -1.88 -3.51 -19.64
N ARG A 535 -1.02 -3.84 -18.65
CA ARG A 535 0.32 -3.22 -18.53
C ARG A 535 1.16 -3.64 -19.72
N GLU A 536 1.47 -2.70 -20.59
CA GLU A 536 2.39 -2.91 -21.70
C GLU A 536 3.71 -3.51 -21.20
N LYS A 537 4.29 -4.43 -21.96
CA LYS A 537 5.57 -5.04 -21.57
C LYS A 537 6.66 -3.97 -21.66
N ILE A 538 7.32 -3.70 -20.54
CA ILE A 538 8.39 -2.72 -20.41
C ILE A 538 9.76 -3.42 -20.46
N TYR A 539 10.73 -2.76 -21.09
CA TYR A 539 12.11 -3.20 -21.22
C TYR A 539 13.02 -2.22 -20.49
N THR A 540 13.78 -2.70 -19.51
CA THR A 540 14.68 -1.83 -18.71
C THR A 540 16.12 -1.90 -19.25
N LEU A 541 16.86 -0.80 -19.11
CA LEU A 541 18.27 -0.71 -19.51
C LEU A 541 19.10 -1.83 -18.88
N LEU A 542 18.91 -2.07 -17.58
CA LEU A 542 19.68 -3.05 -16.79
C LEU A 542 19.41 -4.51 -17.19
N THR A 543 18.24 -4.80 -17.77
CA THR A 543 17.87 -6.16 -18.20
C THR A 543 18.10 -6.42 -19.69
N PHE A 544 18.45 -5.38 -20.46
CA PHE A 544 18.72 -5.51 -21.87
C PHE A 544 19.99 -6.32 -22.12
N SER A 545 19.89 -7.40 -22.90
CA SER A 545 20.96 -8.39 -23.08
C SER A 545 22.27 -7.79 -23.60
N GLY A 546 22.21 -6.73 -24.42
CA GLY A 546 23.39 -6.04 -24.93
C GLY A 546 24.19 -5.29 -23.85
N LEU A 547 23.53 -4.88 -22.76
CA LEU A 547 24.12 -4.03 -21.71
C LEU A 547 24.23 -4.71 -20.34
N LYS A 548 23.53 -5.82 -20.12
CA LYS A 548 23.46 -6.53 -18.83
C LYS A 548 24.83 -6.82 -18.19
N ARG A 549 25.85 -7.12 -18.99
CA ARG A 549 27.22 -7.42 -18.51
C ARG A 549 28.02 -6.20 -18.05
N TYR A 550 27.55 -4.99 -18.35
CA TYR A 550 28.22 -3.72 -18.02
C TYR A 550 27.58 -2.97 -16.84
N VAL A 551 26.53 -3.56 -16.25
CA VAL A 551 25.86 -3.02 -15.06
C VAL A 551 26.84 -3.12 -13.88
N GLY A 552 27.24 -1.96 -13.35
CA GLY A 552 28.16 -1.83 -12.21
C GLY A 552 27.44 -1.58 -10.88
N SER A 553 26.22 -1.03 -10.93
CA SER A 553 25.41 -0.71 -9.75
C SER A 553 24.18 -1.63 -9.63
N ASP A 554 23.75 -1.89 -8.40
CA ASP A 554 22.47 -2.58 -8.15
C ASP A 554 21.29 -1.84 -8.77
N ALA A 555 20.22 -2.58 -9.07
CA ALA A 555 18.98 -1.99 -9.60
C ALA A 555 18.30 -1.13 -8.51
N ARG A 556 18.27 0.18 -8.74
CA ARG A 556 17.73 1.19 -7.82
C ARG A 556 16.32 1.61 -8.22
N ARG A 557 15.68 2.52 -7.49
CA ARG A 557 14.25 2.84 -7.72
C ARG A 557 14.02 3.50 -9.07
N LEU A 558 14.82 4.50 -9.40
CA LEU A 558 14.76 5.20 -10.68
C LEU A 558 15.56 4.45 -11.74
N GLN A 559 14.89 4.04 -12.81
CA GLN A 559 15.51 3.24 -13.88
C GLN A 559 15.12 3.75 -15.26
N LEU A 560 16.06 3.68 -16.20
CA LEU A 560 15.76 3.87 -17.61
C LEU A 560 14.99 2.68 -18.17
N ALA A 561 13.84 2.96 -18.77
CA ALA A 561 12.96 1.97 -19.33
C ALA A 561 12.35 2.42 -20.67
N SER A 562 11.92 1.45 -21.48
CA SER A 562 11.37 1.66 -22.82
C SER A 562 10.10 0.83 -23.02
N VAL A 563 9.07 1.45 -23.61
CA VAL A 563 7.90 0.76 -24.16
C VAL A 563 8.25 0.12 -25.52
N ALA A 564 9.11 0.78 -26.28
CA ALA A 564 9.58 0.27 -27.56
C ALA A 564 10.35 -1.04 -27.34
N LYS A 565 9.95 -2.10 -28.06
CA LYS A 565 10.56 -3.42 -27.96
C LYS A 565 11.94 -3.42 -28.62
N PRO A 566 12.97 -4.04 -28.04
CA PRO A 566 14.24 -4.23 -28.73
C PRO A 566 14.05 -5.14 -29.95
N PHE A 567 14.86 -4.95 -30.98
CA PHE A 567 14.83 -5.78 -32.20
C PHE A 567 15.02 -7.26 -31.89
N VAL A 568 15.91 -7.61 -30.96
CA VAL A 568 16.17 -9.02 -30.57
C VAL A 568 14.94 -9.73 -29.99
N VAL A 569 13.96 -8.99 -29.44
CA VAL A 569 12.69 -9.55 -28.92
C VAL A 569 11.52 -9.36 -29.89
N ALA A 570 11.60 -8.35 -30.75
CA ALA A 570 10.58 -8.12 -31.76
C ALA A 570 10.55 -9.27 -32.77
N HIS A 571 9.46 -9.37 -33.53
CA HIS A 571 9.36 -10.34 -34.64
C HIS A 571 10.41 -10.12 -35.75
N TYR A 572 11.17 -9.02 -35.68
CA TYR A 572 12.31 -8.74 -36.55
C TYR A 572 13.64 -9.37 -36.07
N GLY A 573 13.69 -9.99 -34.87
CA GLY A 573 14.94 -10.47 -34.25
C GLY A 573 15.61 -11.65 -34.97
N THR A 574 14.94 -12.25 -35.94
CA THR A 574 15.49 -13.31 -36.80
C THR A 574 15.09 -13.04 -38.24
N LYS A 575 16.02 -13.26 -39.17
CA LYS A 575 15.83 -13.09 -40.61
C LYS A 575 16.07 -14.39 -41.34
N LYS A 576 15.29 -14.63 -42.39
CA LYS A 576 15.61 -15.67 -43.37
C LYS A 576 16.87 -15.25 -44.12
N VAL A 577 17.78 -16.19 -44.35
CA VAL A 577 19.06 -15.89 -45.01
C VAL A 577 18.85 -15.36 -46.43
N SER A 578 17.82 -15.81 -47.12
CA SER A 578 17.43 -15.31 -48.45
C SER A 578 16.98 -13.84 -48.48
N GLN A 579 16.76 -13.23 -47.30
CA GLN A 579 16.30 -11.84 -47.14
C GLN A 579 17.29 -11.02 -46.29
N ALA A 580 18.35 -11.65 -45.77
CA ALA A 580 19.29 -11.01 -44.87
C ALA A 580 20.30 -10.18 -45.65
N THR A 581 20.42 -8.91 -45.30
CA THR A 581 21.47 -7.99 -45.77
C THR A 581 22.25 -7.50 -44.57
N GLU A 582 23.47 -7.01 -44.77
CA GLU A 582 24.24 -6.43 -43.66
C GLU A 582 23.47 -5.32 -42.95
N GLU A 583 22.79 -4.45 -43.72
CA GLU A 583 21.99 -3.33 -43.20
C GLU A 583 20.79 -3.78 -42.33
N ASN A 584 20.09 -4.84 -42.72
CA ASN A 584 18.90 -5.29 -41.99
C ASN A 584 19.22 -6.29 -40.86
N LEU A 585 20.47 -6.78 -40.81
CA LEU A 585 20.98 -7.67 -39.78
C LEU A 585 21.71 -6.92 -38.66
N CYS A 586 22.41 -5.84 -39.00
CA CYS A 586 23.16 -4.99 -38.06
C CYS A 586 22.37 -3.72 -37.77
N VAL A 587 21.35 -3.81 -36.92
CA VAL A 587 20.41 -2.71 -36.65
C VAL A 587 20.90 -1.81 -35.51
N ASN A 588 20.37 -0.58 -35.48
CA ASN A 588 20.54 0.36 -34.37
C ASN A 588 19.69 -0.06 -33.17
N ASN A 589 19.96 0.57 -32.01
CA ASN A 589 19.22 0.31 -30.79
C ASN A 589 17.72 0.65 -30.95
N GLY A 590 16.87 -0.33 -30.66
CA GLY A 590 15.42 -0.23 -30.79
C GLY A 590 14.70 0.39 -29.59
N LEU A 591 15.41 0.64 -28.48
CA LEU A 591 14.85 1.12 -27.22
C LEU A 591 14.80 2.65 -27.22
N ARG A 592 13.77 3.21 -26.59
CA ARG A 592 13.64 4.64 -26.33
C ARG A 592 13.49 4.83 -24.83
N TYR A 593 14.57 5.26 -24.19
CA TYR A 593 14.61 5.32 -22.74
C TYR A 593 13.86 6.55 -22.20
N SER A 594 13.19 6.33 -21.08
CA SER A 594 12.62 7.37 -20.23
C SER A 594 12.73 6.91 -18.79
N MET A 595 12.77 7.86 -17.86
CA MET A 595 12.90 7.54 -16.44
C MET A 595 11.60 6.96 -15.89
N ARG A 596 11.71 5.80 -15.22
CA ARG A 596 10.59 5.06 -14.64
C ARG A 596 10.84 4.75 -13.17
N ASP A 597 9.78 4.83 -12.38
CA ASP A 597 9.74 4.37 -10.99
C ASP A 597 9.50 2.85 -10.96
N SER A 598 10.46 2.09 -10.47
CA SER A 598 10.36 0.63 -10.37
C SER A 598 9.44 0.16 -9.24
N LYS A 599 9.21 0.97 -8.19
CA LYS A 599 8.33 0.68 -7.04
C LYS A 599 6.86 0.89 -7.40
N LEU A 600 6.52 2.05 -7.99
CA LEU A 600 5.15 2.38 -8.39
C LEU A 600 4.79 1.90 -9.80
N HIS A 601 5.78 1.39 -10.55
CA HIS A 601 5.64 0.93 -11.94
C HIS A 601 5.13 2.00 -12.92
N GLU A 602 5.32 3.27 -12.63
CA GLU A 602 4.85 4.42 -13.42
C GLU A 602 6.00 5.32 -13.89
N TRP A 603 5.73 6.16 -14.88
CA TRP A 603 6.70 7.12 -15.42
C TRP A 603 6.86 8.33 -14.49
N THR A 604 8.10 8.76 -14.23
CA THR A 604 8.37 9.86 -13.28
C THR A 604 7.65 11.18 -13.61
N PRO A 605 7.38 11.57 -14.88
CA PRO A 605 6.61 12.77 -15.17
C PRO A 605 5.19 12.78 -14.60
N LYS A 606 4.56 11.61 -14.38
CA LYS A 606 3.21 11.49 -13.79
C LYS A 606 3.21 11.56 -12.26
N LEU A 607 4.37 11.36 -11.64
CA LEU A 607 4.53 11.18 -10.19
C LEU A 607 5.06 12.46 -9.51
N LEU A 608 5.87 13.24 -10.21
CA LEU A 608 6.50 14.46 -9.70
C LEU A 608 5.55 15.68 -9.78
N ASN A 609 5.91 16.77 -9.08
CA ASN A 609 5.14 18.03 -8.97
C ASN A 609 3.77 17.88 -8.28
N ARG A 610 3.64 16.92 -7.35
CA ARG A 610 2.40 16.61 -6.63
C ARG A 610 2.47 16.87 -5.12
N CYS A 611 3.59 17.40 -4.63
CA CYS A 611 3.81 17.56 -3.20
C CYS A 611 2.74 18.47 -2.58
N ASN A 612 1.96 17.92 -1.65
CA ASN A 612 0.92 18.62 -0.91
C ASN A 612 0.62 17.86 0.39
N VAL A 613 1.15 18.36 1.50
CA VAL A 613 0.98 17.77 2.84
C VAL A 613 -0.18 18.38 3.62
N ARG A 614 -0.87 19.38 3.07
CA ARG A 614 -1.83 20.19 3.81
C ARG A 614 -2.92 19.37 4.49
N ARG A 615 -3.47 18.41 3.76
CA ARG A 615 -4.50 17.49 4.25
C ARG A 615 -3.98 16.46 5.26
N MET A 616 -2.67 16.20 5.27
CA MET A 616 -2.02 15.30 6.24
C MET A 616 -1.73 16.03 7.56
N CYS A 617 -1.56 17.36 7.51
CA CYS A 617 -1.27 18.22 8.65
C CYS A 617 -2.49 19.05 9.11
N ALA A 618 -3.70 18.62 8.77
CA ALA A 618 -4.94 19.27 9.20
C ALA A 618 -5.80 18.31 10.03
N PHE A 619 -6.35 18.80 11.14
CA PHE A 619 -7.36 18.04 11.89
C PHE A 619 -8.59 17.78 11.02
N ARG A 620 -9.17 16.58 11.17
CA ARG A 620 -10.39 16.19 10.50
C ARG A 620 -11.58 16.45 11.40
N LEU A 621 -12.51 17.26 10.90
CA LEU A 621 -13.76 17.46 11.58
C LEU A 621 -14.53 16.13 11.64
N PRO A 622 -15.15 15.79 12.79
CA PRO A 622 -16.04 14.65 12.90
C PRO A 622 -17.26 14.83 12.00
N SER A 623 -17.89 13.72 11.64
CA SER A 623 -19.14 13.73 10.88
C SER A 623 -20.23 14.44 11.69
N GLY A 624 -20.92 15.39 11.07
CA GLY A 624 -21.93 16.20 11.77
C GLY A 624 -22.08 17.60 11.18
N SER A 625 -22.59 18.51 12.00
CA SER A 625 -22.99 19.86 11.58
C SER A 625 -21.85 20.71 11.02
N TYR A 626 -20.60 20.42 11.37
CA TYR A 626 -19.42 21.15 10.94
C TYR A 626 -18.70 20.53 9.74
N GLU A 627 -19.12 19.36 9.25
CA GLU A 627 -18.37 18.59 8.25
C GLU A 627 -18.08 19.39 6.96
N THR A 628 -19.03 20.23 6.53
CA THR A 628 -18.88 21.11 5.34
C THR A 628 -17.88 22.25 5.52
N LEU A 629 -17.43 22.50 6.76
CA LEU A 629 -16.50 23.58 7.12
C LEU A 629 -15.03 23.14 7.17
N GLN A 630 -14.70 21.92 6.72
CA GLN A 630 -13.32 21.41 6.71
C GLN A 630 -12.34 22.34 5.97
N TYR A 631 -12.80 23.11 4.98
CA TYR A 631 -11.97 24.06 4.24
C TYR A 631 -11.35 25.15 5.17
N ALA A 632 -12.02 25.51 6.26
CA ALA A 632 -11.54 26.49 7.23
C ALA A 632 -10.39 25.95 8.10
N LEU A 633 -10.26 24.63 8.21
CA LEU A 633 -9.11 23.97 8.84
C LEU A 633 -8.00 23.70 7.82
N ASP A 634 -8.37 23.30 6.60
CA ASP A 634 -7.40 23.01 5.55
C ASP A 634 -6.62 24.29 5.15
N ASN A 635 -7.27 25.46 5.09
CA ASN A 635 -6.71 26.70 4.53
C ASN A 635 -6.92 27.94 5.41
N THR A 636 -6.10 28.97 5.17
CA THR A 636 -6.26 30.35 5.69
C THR A 636 -6.54 31.37 4.58
N THR A 637 -6.81 30.90 3.35
CA THR A 637 -6.90 31.75 2.15
C THR A 637 -8.26 32.41 1.97
N HIS A 638 -9.28 31.94 2.67
CA HIS A 638 -10.63 32.50 2.59
C HIS A 638 -10.73 33.81 3.36
N THR A 639 -11.57 34.72 2.87
CA THR A 639 -11.80 36.03 3.48
C THR A 639 -13.10 36.06 4.28
N SER A 640 -13.21 36.96 5.25
CA SER A 640 -14.46 37.14 6.00
C SER A 640 -15.64 37.50 5.10
N ASN A 641 -15.41 38.23 4.00
CA ASN A 641 -16.44 38.57 3.01
C ASN A 641 -16.95 37.34 2.25
N GLU A 642 -16.07 36.41 1.90
CA GLU A 642 -16.47 35.13 1.27
C GLU A 642 -17.32 34.28 2.23
N VAL A 643 -16.99 34.29 3.53
CA VAL A 643 -17.79 33.62 4.55
C VAL A 643 -19.16 34.29 4.72
N LEU A 644 -19.23 35.62 4.73
CA LEU A 644 -20.49 36.36 4.75
C LEU A 644 -21.36 36.03 3.52
N ALA A 645 -20.75 36.00 2.33
CA ALA A 645 -21.46 35.68 1.09
C ALA A 645 -21.96 34.22 1.03
N SER A 646 -21.41 33.32 1.84
CA SER A 646 -21.77 31.89 1.88
C SER A 646 -22.68 31.52 3.05
N GLN A 647 -23.30 32.49 3.74
CA GLN A 647 -24.26 32.22 4.83
C GLN A 647 -25.44 31.34 4.41
N SER A 648 -25.84 31.36 3.13
CA SER A 648 -26.87 30.44 2.61
C SER A 648 -26.46 28.97 2.65
N ALA A 649 -25.16 28.68 2.75
CA ALA A 649 -24.61 27.33 2.90
C ALA A 649 -24.47 26.92 4.38
N CYS A 650 -24.94 27.74 5.33
CA CYS A 650 -24.94 27.41 6.75
C CYS A 650 -25.77 26.13 7.01
N PRO A 651 -25.17 25.09 7.62
CA PRO A 651 -25.89 23.89 8.03
C PRO A 651 -27.03 24.22 8.99
N LYS A 652 -28.20 23.59 8.82
CA LYS A 652 -29.42 23.88 9.61
C LYS A 652 -29.25 23.70 11.12
N ALA A 653 -28.29 22.87 11.54
CA ALA A 653 -27.99 22.60 12.93
C ALA A 653 -27.10 23.68 13.59
N LEU A 654 -26.50 24.58 12.80
CA LEU A 654 -25.71 25.71 13.29
C LEU A 654 -26.50 27.00 13.16
N ASN A 655 -26.33 27.89 14.14
CA ASN A 655 -26.82 29.25 13.99
C ASN A 655 -25.84 30.05 13.11
N ILE A 656 -26.33 31.10 12.44
CA ILE A 656 -25.54 31.89 11.48
C ILE A 656 -24.33 32.56 12.15
N HIS A 657 -24.45 32.97 13.42
CA HIS A 657 -23.35 33.60 14.16
C HIS A 657 -22.23 32.60 14.48
N GLU A 658 -22.57 31.39 14.88
CA GLU A 658 -21.63 30.29 15.15
C GLU A 658 -20.94 29.83 13.86
N PHE A 659 -21.70 29.65 12.77
CA PHE A 659 -21.13 29.38 11.44
C PHE A 659 -20.13 30.45 11.02
N TYR A 660 -20.49 31.73 11.17
CA TYR A 660 -19.64 32.85 10.81
C TYR A 660 -18.38 32.91 11.69
N ALA A 661 -18.53 32.78 13.02
CA ALA A 661 -17.41 32.79 13.95
C ALA A 661 -16.43 31.65 13.66
N PHE A 662 -16.95 30.44 13.41
CA PHE A 662 -16.14 29.26 13.13
C PHE A 662 -15.36 29.42 11.82
N ALA A 663 -16.05 29.78 10.74
CA ALA A 663 -15.43 29.91 9.43
C ALA A 663 -14.46 31.12 9.36
N THR A 664 -14.72 32.22 10.08
CA THR A 664 -13.86 33.40 10.05
C THR A 664 -12.68 33.38 11.01
N LEU A 665 -12.65 32.49 12.01
CA LEU A 665 -11.55 32.41 12.98
C LEU A 665 -10.18 32.35 12.28
N ARG A 666 -10.12 31.61 11.17
CA ARG A 666 -8.90 31.38 10.36
C ARG A 666 -8.87 32.11 9.02
N SER A 667 -9.68 33.16 8.85
CA SER A 667 -9.63 33.99 7.65
C SER A 667 -8.38 34.88 7.65
N GLY A 668 -7.38 34.50 6.86
CA GLY A 668 -6.08 35.15 6.80
C GLY A 668 -5.12 34.71 7.92
N ASP A 669 -3.83 35.05 7.73
CA ASP A 669 -2.78 34.56 8.64
C ASP A 669 -2.79 35.32 9.98
N ARG A 670 -2.79 36.66 9.95
CA ARG A 670 -2.53 37.53 11.12
C ARG A 670 -3.70 37.74 12.10
N LEU A 671 -4.94 37.40 11.76
CA LEU A 671 -6.10 37.69 12.62
C LEU A 671 -6.47 36.55 13.57
N GLN A 672 -5.80 35.40 13.46
CA GLN A 672 -6.20 34.18 14.15
C GLN A 672 -6.21 34.32 15.68
N TRP A 673 -5.14 34.85 16.28
CA TRP A 673 -5.06 35.03 17.74
C TRP A 673 -6.01 36.09 18.28
N ARG A 674 -6.18 37.19 17.54
CA ARG A 674 -7.16 38.23 17.87
C ARG A 674 -8.60 37.70 17.80
N ASN A 675 -8.90 36.88 16.80
CA ASN A 675 -10.20 36.21 16.69
C ASN A 675 -10.41 35.23 17.86
N ILE A 676 -9.41 34.43 18.23
CA ILE A 676 -9.47 33.54 19.41
C ILE A 676 -9.77 34.35 20.67
N ALA A 677 -9.04 35.44 20.92
CA ALA A 677 -9.26 36.31 22.08
C ALA A 677 -10.69 36.90 22.08
N ARG A 678 -11.18 37.35 20.92
CA ARG A 678 -12.56 37.83 20.76
C ARG A 678 -13.59 36.75 21.08
N GLU A 679 -13.42 35.54 20.57
CA GLU A 679 -14.39 34.44 20.78
C GLU A 679 -14.40 33.93 22.22
N LEU A 680 -13.27 34.00 22.94
CA LEU A 680 -13.23 33.69 24.37
C LEU A 680 -14.11 34.65 25.20
N VAL A 681 -14.18 35.92 24.80
CA VAL A 681 -15.03 36.94 25.44
C VAL A 681 -16.48 36.84 24.95
N ALA A 682 -16.68 36.74 23.63
CA ALA A 682 -18.00 36.76 23.01
C ALA A 682 -18.81 35.47 23.24
N ARG A 683 -18.12 34.33 23.42
CA ARG A 683 -18.70 33.00 23.68
C ARG A 683 -19.74 32.57 22.62
N VAL A 684 -19.55 33.00 21.37
CA VAL A 684 -20.37 32.56 20.24
C VAL A 684 -20.00 31.12 19.86
N LEU A 685 -18.71 30.78 19.90
CA LEU A 685 -18.22 29.41 19.75
C LEU A 685 -18.37 28.61 21.04
N ASN A 686 -18.86 27.38 20.91
CA ASN A 686 -18.92 26.45 22.02
C ASN A 686 -17.57 25.75 22.23
N PHE A 687 -16.82 26.18 23.24
CA PHE A 687 -15.51 25.60 23.61
C PHE A 687 -15.61 24.19 24.22
N ALA A 688 -16.81 23.67 24.50
CA ALA A 688 -17.01 22.29 24.94
C ALA A 688 -17.09 21.28 23.77
N GLN A 689 -17.08 21.75 22.51
CA GLN A 689 -17.16 20.91 21.32
C GLN A 689 -15.77 20.53 20.76
N GLU A 690 -15.66 19.31 20.25
CA GLU A 690 -14.43 18.78 19.62
C GLU A 690 -14.08 19.53 18.33
N GLU A 691 -15.07 19.98 17.59
CA GLU A 691 -14.93 20.76 16.36
C GLU A 691 -14.25 22.11 16.62
N THR A 692 -14.66 22.80 17.69
CA THR A 692 -14.04 24.04 18.16
C THR A 692 -12.61 23.79 18.60
N TYR A 693 -12.34 22.68 19.32
CA TYR A 693 -10.97 22.30 19.67
C TYR A 693 -10.11 22.15 18.42
N CYS A 694 -10.54 21.34 17.43
CA CYS A 694 -9.79 21.14 16.18
C CYS A 694 -9.48 22.46 15.47
N LEU A 695 -10.46 23.38 15.37
CA LEU A 695 -10.27 24.69 14.76
C LEU A 695 -9.22 25.53 15.50
N VAL A 696 -9.34 25.63 16.83
CA VAL A 696 -8.47 26.46 17.66
C VAL A 696 -7.05 25.91 17.70
N VAL A 697 -6.87 24.60 17.87
CA VAL A 697 -5.52 24.01 17.86
C VAL A 697 -4.88 24.02 16.48
N GLN A 698 -5.66 23.90 15.39
CA GLN A 698 -5.15 24.12 14.03
C GLN A 698 -4.62 25.55 13.87
N ALA A 699 -5.33 26.55 14.40
CA ALA A 699 -4.88 27.95 14.37
C ALA A 699 -3.63 28.18 15.24
N ALA A 700 -3.59 27.58 16.43
CA ALA A 700 -2.51 27.78 17.38
C ALA A 700 -1.20 27.09 16.97
N TRP A 701 -1.28 25.88 16.39
CA TRP A 701 -0.11 25.04 16.12
C TRP A 701 0.35 25.05 14.67
N GLN A 702 -0.51 25.35 13.69
CA GLN A 702 -0.07 25.41 12.30
C GLN A 702 0.95 26.54 12.13
N ALA A 703 2.13 26.20 11.59
CA ALA A 703 3.24 27.13 11.47
C ALA A 703 2.89 28.38 10.66
N GLY A 704 2.22 28.25 9.51
CA GLY A 704 1.81 29.39 8.68
C GLY A 704 2.89 29.85 7.71
N ARG A 705 2.89 31.11 7.29
CA ARG A 705 3.90 31.66 6.37
C ARG A 705 5.12 32.19 7.14
N PRO A 706 6.34 32.09 6.58
CA PRO A 706 7.53 32.64 7.25
C PRO A 706 7.43 34.16 7.34
N ARG A 707 7.96 34.71 8.44
CA ARG A 707 8.12 36.14 8.68
C ARG A 707 9.61 36.43 8.77
N ASP A 708 10.08 37.45 8.05
CA ASP A 708 11.51 37.74 7.96
C ASP A 708 12.13 37.97 9.35
N GLY A 709 13.22 37.26 9.63
CA GLY A 709 14.01 37.43 10.85
C GLY A 709 13.39 36.92 12.15
N SER A 710 12.17 36.35 12.16
CA SER A 710 11.53 35.82 13.38
C SER A 710 11.20 34.33 13.29
N SER A 711 11.36 33.63 14.42
CA SER A 711 10.80 32.29 14.62
C SER A 711 9.28 32.30 14.78
N ALA A 712 8.70 33.44 15.21
CA ALA A 712 7.27 33.66 15.23
C ALA A 712 6.82 34.04 13.81
N ARG A 713 6.19 33.07 13.16
CA ARG A 713 5.65 33.18 11.81
C ARG A 713 4.48 34.15 11.75
N GLU A 714 4.04 34.50 10.54
CA GLU A 714 3.02 35.53 10.29
C GLU A 714 1.76 35.36 11.14
N SER A 715 1.30 34.13 11.31
CA SER A 715 0.08 33.81 12.08
C SER A 715 0.22 33.90 13.59
N HIS A 716 1.41 34.21 14.11
CA HIS A 716 1.71 34.18 15.55
C HIS A 716 2.38 35.47 16.04
N ALA A 717 2.41 36.52 15.23
CA ALA A 717 3.03 37.80 15.57
C ALA A 717 2.47 38.38 16.89
N ASP A 718 1.16 38.28 17.13
CA ASP A 718 0.53 38.81 18.36
C ASP A 718 1.10 38.16 19.64
N LEU A 719 1.63 36.93 19.57
CA LEU A 719 2.19 36.24 20.75
C LEU A 719 3.56 36.78 21.19
N GLU A 720 4.22 37.58 20.35
CA GLU A 720 5.45 38.29 20.72
C GLU A 720 5.15 39.58 21.50
N GLU A 721 3.90 40.06 21.50
CA GLU A 721 3.48 41.27 22.18
C GLU A 721 3.15 40.99 23.65
N GLU A 722 3.83 41.67 24.58
CA GLU A 722 3.64 41.46 26.03
C GLU A 722 2.20 41.76 26.47
N GLU A 723 1.66 42.90 26.06
CA GLU A 723 0.31 43.35 26.45
C GLU A 723 -0.78 42.40 25.95
N PHE A 724 -0.66 41.92 24.71
CA PHE A 724 -1.58 40.92 24.17
C PHE A 724 -1.50 39.62 24.97
N GLY A 725 -0.30 39.12 25.27
CA GLY A 725 -0.12 37.90 26.06
C GLY A 725 -0.75 37.99 27.45
N ILE A 726 -0.57 39.10 28.17
CA ILE A 726 -1.19 39.32 29.48
C ILE A 726 -2.72 39.43 29.37
N SER A 727 -3.23 40.16 28.37
CA SER A 727 -4.67 40.30 28.15
C SER A 727 -5.33 38.96 27.84
N LEU A 728 -4.69 38.14 26.99
CA LEU A 728 -5.15 36.80 26.65
C LEU A 728 -5.19 35.89 27.90
N LEU A 729 -4.16 35.92 28.75
CA LEU A 729 -4.14 35.15 30.00
C LEU A 729 -5.20 35.60 30.99
N SER A 730 -5.50 36.90 31.07
CA SER A 730 -6.59 37.43 31.88
C SER A 730 -7.93 36.84 31.45
N VAL A 731 -8.25 36.93 30.16
CA VAL A 731 -9.49 36.39 29.60
C VAL A 731 -9.58 34.88 29.82
N LEU A 732 -8.49 34.14 29.56
CA LEU A 732 -8.42 32.69 29.82
C LEU A 732 -8.66 32.35 31.30
N GLY A 733 -8.13 33.17 32.22
CA GLY A 733 -8.34 33.03 33.66
C GLY A 733 -9.79 33.21 34.09
N GLU A 734 -10.50 34.16 33.47
CA GLU A 734 -11.93 34.41 33.69
C GLU A 734 -12.80 33.26 33.17
N VAL A 735 -12.56 32.78 31.93
CA VAL A 735 -13.33 31.65 31.39
C VAL A 735 -13.03 30.33 32.08
N LEU A 736 -11.80 30.12 32.57
CA LEU A 736 -11.47 28.97 33.43
C LEU A 736 -12.28 29.00 34.73
N GLY A 737 -12.36 30.17 35.38
CA GLY A 737 -13.16 30.34 36.60
C GLY A 737 -14.64 30.08 36.38
N ALA A 738 -15.17 30.34 35.19
CA ALA A 738 -16.57 30.05 34.86
C ALA A 738 -16.88 28.55 34.70
N ILE A 739 -15.87 27.72 34.39
CA ILE A 739 -16.06 26.27 34.16
C ILE A 739 -15.55 25.39 35.29
N GLU A 740 -14.74 25.91 36.23
CA GLU A 740 -14.04 25.08 37.24
C GLU A 740 -14.99 24.23 38.12
N GLY A 741 -16.24 24.65 38.30
CA GLY A 741 -17.27 23.89 39.02
C GLY A 741 -18.00 22.82 38.20
N ASN A 742 -17.70 22.67 36.90
CA ASN A 742 -18.36 21.70 36.01
C ASN A 742 -17.34 20.89 35.19
N TRP A 743 -17.14 19.63 35.58
CA TRP A 743 -16.21 18.71 34.94
C TRP A 743 -16.52 18.41 33.47
N GLN A 744 -17.74 18.68 32.99
CA GLN A 744 -18.09 18.56 31.57
C GLN A 744 -17.33 19.57 30.69
N GLY A 745 -16.72 20.61 31.28
CA GLY A 745 -15.88 21.60 30.61
C GLY A 745 -14.48 21.13 30.20
N VAL A 746 -14.17 19.82 30.26
CA VAL A 746 -12.82 19.28 29.98
C VAL A 746 -12.26 19.66 28.60
N VAL A 747 -13.11 19.68 27.56
CA VAL A 747 -12.68 20.07 26.20
C VAL A 747 -12.25 21.54 26.17
N ALA A 748 -12.97 22.42 26.87
CA ALA A 748 -12.61 23.83 26.97
C ALA A 748 -11.29 24.01 27.74
N LEU A 749 -11.11 23.30 28.85
CA LEU A 749 -9.85 23.31 29.60
C LEU A 749 -8.67 22.86 28.72
N ARG A 750 -8.88 21.81 27.90
CA ARG A 750 -7.88 21.32 26.94
C ARG A 750 -7.50 22.38 25.90
N ILE A 751 -8.47 23.14 25.39
CA ILE A 751 -8.22 24.29 24.50
C ILE A 751 -7.37 25.34 25.24
N PHE A 752 -7.74 25.72 26.47
CA PHE A 752 -7.05 26.75 27.22
C PHE A 752 -5.59 26.36 27.52
N VAL A 753 -5.36 25.10 27.92
CA VAL A 753 -4.00 24.56 28.10
C VAL A 753 -3.19 24.66 26.81
N ALA A 754 -3.75 24.26 25.66
CA ALA A 754 -3.08 24.34 24.36
C ALA A 754 -2.72 25.79 23.95
N LEU A 755 -3.58 26.76 24.26
CA LEU A 755 -3.33 28.19 23.99
C LEU A 755 -2.22 28.73 24.91
N VAL A 756 -2.26 28.41 26.21
CA VAL A 756 -1.26 28.90 27.18
C VAL A 756 0.10 28.26 26.96
N THR A 757 0.19 26.96 26.67
CA THR A 757 1.48 26.33 26.34
C THR A 757 2.07 26.92 25.06
N ARG A 758 1.24 27.26 24.07
CA ARG A 758 1.68 27.94 22.85
C ARG A 758 2.16 29.37 23.11
N LEU A 759 1.43 30.17 23.89
CA LEU A 759 1.85 31.51 24.30
C LEU A 759 3.18 31.47 25.08
N LEU A 760 3.30 30.55 26.04
CA LEU A 760 4.51 30.34 26.82
C LEU A 760 5.71 30.00 25.92
N SER A 761 5.49 29.13 24.92
CA SER A 761 6.52 28.70 23.98
C SER A 761 7.07 29.86 23.13
N LEU A 762 6.21 30.72 22.59
CA LEU A 762 6.63 31.77 21.65
C LEU A 762 7.07 33.07 22.32
N SER A 763 6.41 33.48 23.41
CA SER A 763 6.70 34.74 24.11
C SER A 763 8.14 34.78 24.62
N SER A 764 8.76 35.97 24.57
CA SER A 764 10.07 36.25 25.16
C SER A 764 9.99 36.97 26.50
N HIS A 765 8.79 37.31 26.98
CA HIS A 765 8.59 38.20 28.12
C HIS A 765 8.44 37.42 29.43
N SER A 766 9.28 37.71 30.40
CA SER A 766 9.29 37.02 31.70
C SER A 766 7.98 37.17 32.47
N ARG A 767 7.31 38.32 32.36
CA ARG A 767 5.99 38.57 32.95
C ARG A 767 4.93 37.62 32.40
N VAL A 768 4.92 37.42 31.07
CA VAL A 768 4.02 36.47 30.40
C VAL A 768 4.36 35.04 30.84
N HIS A 769 5.65 34.67 30.90
CA HIS A 769 6.07 33.34 31.37
C HIS A 769 5.57 33.05 32.80
N GLY A 770 5.77 33.98 33.73
CA GLY A 770 5.29 33.86 35.10
C GLY A 770 3.79 33.66 35.20
N ALA A 771 3.02 34.45 34.45
CA ALA A 771 1.56 34.33 34.39
C ALA A 771 1.11 33.00 33.76
N CYS A 772 1.78 32.51 32.72
CA CYS A 772 1.53 31.18 32.15
C CYS A 772 1.77 30.06 33.17
N TYR A 773 2.86 30.11 33.94
CA TYR A 773 3.13 29.09 34.98
C TYR A 773 2.03 29.04 36.03
N ILE A 774 1.53 30.20 36.47
CA ILE A 774 0.42 30.29 37.42
C ILE A 774 -0.85 29.68 36.82
N PHE A 775 -1.18 30.03 35.58
CA PHE A 775 -2.35 29.49 34.89
C PHE A 775 -2.27 27.96 34.75
N LEU A 776 -1.15 27.43 34.26
CA LEU A 776 -0.98 25.98 34.06
C LEU A 776 -1.09 25.21 35.38
N ARG A 777 -0.56 25.75 36.48
CA ARG A 777 -0.74 25.20 37.83
C ARG A 777 -2.19 25.23 38.31
N ARG A 778 -2.95 26.28 38.00
CA ARG A 778 -4.39 26.33 38.30
C ARG A 778 -5.15 25.29 37.46
N ALA A 779 -4.86 25.21 36.17
CA ALA A 779 -5.50 24.27 35.24
C ALA A 779 -5.33 22.81 35.68
N ARG A 780 -4.12 22.39 36.10
CA ARG A 780 -3.91 21.02 36.62
C ARG A 780 -4.67 20.73 37.90
N LYS A 781 -4.77 21.70 38.83
CA LYS A 781 -5.54 21.53 40.06
C LYS A 781 -7.02 21.32 39.76
N VAL A 782 -7.58 22.08 38.81
CA VAL A 782 -8.96 21.90 38.34
C VAL A 782 -9.14 20.51 37.71
N ALA A 783 -8.25 20.10 36.81
CA ALA A 783 -8.33 18.77 36.18
C ALA A 783 -8.21 17.62 37.19
N LEU A 784 -7.30 17.70 38.16
CA LEU A 784 -7.15 16.70 39.23
C LEU A 784 -8.38 16.65 40.15
N GLN A 785 -8.97 17.80 40.45
CA GLN A 785 -10.22 17.82 41.23
C GLN A 785 -11.36 17.13 40.47
N TRP A 786 -11.51 17.41 39.17
CA TRP A 786 -12.51 16.73 38.34
C TRP A 786 -12.30 15.23 38.24
N ILE A 787 -11.05 14.75 38.18
CA ILE A 787 -10.74 13.30 38.22
C ILE A 787 -11.29 12.68 39.50
N ARG A 788 -11.13 13.37 40.64
CA ARG A 788 -11.62 12.89 41.95
C ARG A 788 -13.15 12.92 42.01
N ASP A 789 -13.77 13.98 41.51
CA ASP A 789 -15.24 14.11 41.47
C ASP A 789 -15.87 13.02 40.58
N VAL A 790 -15.31 12.77 39.39
CA VAL A 790 -15.75 11.68 38.50
C VAL A 790 -15.45 10.32 39.12
N GLY A 791 -14.31 10.16 39.79
CA GLY A 791 -13.96 8.93 40.51
C GLY A 791 -15.00 8.55 41.58
N GLN A 792 -15.55 9.53 42.32
CA GLN A 792 -16.64 9.30 43.27
C GLN A 792 -17.94 8.88 42.57
N GLN A 793 -18.24 9.45 41.39
CA GLN A 793 -19.40 9.04 40.59
C GLN A 793 -19.27 7.62 40.04
N CYS A 794 -18.06 7.24 39.61
CA CYS A 794 -17.76 5.85 39.21
C CYS A 794 -18.00 4.87 40.37
N GLN A 795 -17.74 5.26 41.61
CA GLN A 795 -18.00 4.39 42.77
C GLN A 795 -19.49 4.25 43.09
N ALA A 796 -20.31 5.25 42.73
CA ALA A 796 -21.74 5.28 43.01
C ALA A 796 -22.60 4.62 41.91
N SER A 797 -22.13 4.58 40.66
CA SER A 797 -22.89 4.01 39.54
C SER A 797 -22.80 2.49 39.47
N GLN A 798 -23.92 1.84 39.18
CA GLN A 798 -24.01 0.41 38.86
C GLN A 798 -24.28 0.17 37.36
N ASP A 799 -24.56 1.22 36.59
CA ASP A 799 -24.78 1.10 35.15
C ASP A 799 -23.44 0.97 34.43
N THR A 800 -23.32 -0.11 33.69
CA THR A 800 -22.13 -0.46 32.93
C THR A 800 -21.77 0.57 31.86
N GLU A 801 -22.74 1.12 31.14
CA GLU A 801 -22.46 2.05 30.05
C GLU A 801 -22.07 3.43 30.59
N GLU A 802 -22.71 3.84 31.69
CA GLU A 802 -22.34 5.03 32.44
C GLU A 802 -20.90 4.94 32.98
N LEU A 803 -20.52 3.82 33.62
CA LEU A 803 -19.15 3.59 34.10
C LEU A 803 -18.12 3.67 32.99
N ARG A 804 -18.43 3.15 31.80
CA ARG A 804 -17.56 3.24 30.62
C ARG A 804 -17.36 4.71 30.22
N MET A 805 -18.44 5.47 30.13
CA MET A 805 -18.38 6.89 29.77
C MET A 805 -17.60 7.71 30.80
N LEU A 806 -17.86 7.51 32.10
CA LEU A 806 -17.15 8.20 33.19
C LEU A 806 -15.66 7.85 33.19
N ASN A 807 -15.29 6.59 32.95
CA ASN A 807 -13.88 6.18 32.84
C ASN A 807 -13.15 6.91 31.70
N LEU A 808 -13.79 7.03 30.53
CA LEU A 808 -13.21 7.77 29.40
C LEU A 808 -13.08 9.27 29.70
N ARG A 809 -14.02 9.86 30.44
CA ARG A 809 -13.94 11.26 30.88
C ARG A 809 -12.83 11.48 31.90
N ALA A 810 -12.67 10.59 32.88
CA ALA A 810 -11.56 10.65 33.83
C ALA A 810 -10.20 10.54 33.13
N LEU A 811 -10.10 9.65 32.13
CA LEU A 811 -8.90 9.53 31.29
C LEU A 811 -8.62 10.83 30.51
N GLU A 812 -9.63 11.44 29.90
CA GLU A 812 -9.50 12.72 29.19
C GLU A 812 -9.01 13.85 30.11
N MET A 813 -9.51 13.90 31.35
CA MET A 813 -9.08 14.87 32.38
C MET A 813 -7.62 14.63 32.80
N ALA A 814 -7.23 13.37 33.04
CA ALA A 814 -5.86 13.02 33.39
C ALA A 814 -4.87 13.38 32.28
N LEU A 815 -5.23 13.11 31.03
CA LEU A 815 -4.45 13.50 29.86
C LEU A 815 -4.36 15.03 29.69
N THR A 816 -5.43 15.75 29.98
CA THR A 816 -5.44 17.23 29.95
C THR A 816 -4.55 17.80 31.07
N CYS A 817 -4.59 17.21 32.27
CA CYS A 817 -3.70 17.55 33.38
C CYS A 817 -2.23 17.33 32.98
N HIS A 818 -1.91 16.16 32.44
CA HIS A 818 -0.57 15.84 31.96
C HIS A 818 -0.11 16.83 30.88
N GLY A 819 -1.00 17.22 29.96
CA GLY A 819 -0.73 18.21 28.91
C GLY A 819 -0.28 19.59 29.40
N THR A 820 -0.51 19.93 30.68
CA THR A 820 0.01 21.19 31.26
C THR A 820 1.53 21.26 31.35
N PHE A 821 2.22 20.11 31.22
CA PHE A 821 3.68 20.02 31.17
C PHE A 821 4.24 20.04 29.73
N ASP A 822 3.40 20.09 28.69
CA ASP A 822 3.85 20.03 27.29
C ASP A 822 4.40 21.38 26.80
N VAL A 823 5.61 21.69 27.24
CA VAL A 823 6.31 22.96 26.95
C VAL A 823 7.72 22.72 26.41
N ASP A 824 8.41 23.79 26.00
CA ASP A 824 9.83 23.72 25.64
C ASP A 824 10.72 23.45 26.88
N LYS A 825 11.86 22.78 26.68
CA LYS A 825 12.80 22.32 27.73
C LYS A 825 13.17 23.39 28.77
N GLN A 826 13.30 24.64 28.33
CA GLN A 826 13.64 25.77 29.21
C GLN A 826 12.59 26.07 30.30
N HIS A 827 11.32 25.67 30.10
CA HIS A 827 10.22 25.97 31.02
C HIS A 827 9.93 24.83 32.01
N ILE A 828 10.45 23.63 31.76
CA ILE A 828 10.15 22.43 32.54
C ILE A 828 10.60 22.55 33.99
N PHE A 829 11.78 23.12 34.23
CA PHE A 829 12.27 23.31 35.60
C PHE A 829 11.37 24.23 36.43
N ALA A 830 10.72 25.22 35.81
CA ALA A 830 9.78 26.11 36.50
C ALA A 830 8.45 25.40 36.81
N LEU A 831 8.02 24.47 35.96
CA LEU A 831 6.78 23.69 36.11
C LEU A 831 6.93 22.44 36.97
N LEU A 832 8.16 22.02 37.28
CA LEU A 832 8.53 20.92 38.19
C LEU A 832 9.39 21.43 39.37
N ALA A 833 9.10 22.67 39.80
CA ALA A 833 9.89 23.34 40.84
C ALA A 833 9.52 22.87 42.25
N SER A 834 8.23 22.62 42.50
CA SER A 834 7.72 22.19 43.81
C SER A 834 7.49 20.69 43.90
N LYS A 835 7.48 20.14 45.11
CA LYS A 835 7.12 18.74 45.36
C LYS A 835 5.68 18.43 44.96
N GLU A 836 4.79 19.42 45.07
CA GLU A 836 3.41 19.31 44.58
C GLU A 836 3.36 19.19 43.05
N ASP A 837 4.19 19.92 42.30
CA ASP A 837 4.25 19.78 40.85
C ASP A 837 4.69 18.37 40.42
N ILE A 838 5.66 17.77 41.14
CA ILE A 838 6.10 16.38 40.92
C ILE A 838 4.98 15.41 41.31
N ALA A 839 4.28 15.67 42.41
CA ALA A 839 3.18 14.82 42.84
C ALA A 839 2.05 14.80 41.80
N ASP A 840 1.70 15.98 41.27
CA ASP A 840 0.60 16.14 40.30
C ASP A 840 0.88 15.42 38.97
N VAL A 841 2.12 15.44 38.46
CA VAL A 841 2.47 14.71 37.23
C VAL A 841 2.45 13.20 37.46
N ILE A 842 2.96 12.72 38.59
CA ILE A 842 2.98 11.28 38.90
C ILE A 842 1.55 10.76 39.11
N GLU A 843 0.73 11.48 39.90
CA GLU A 843 -0.68 11.14 40.12
C GLU A 843 -1.45 11.06 38.79
N CYS A 844 -1.25 12.03 37.89
CA CYS A 844 -1.93 12.01 36.60
C CYS A 844 -1.40 10.89 35.68
N SER A 845 -0.10 10.59 35.68
CA SER A 845 0.47 9.49 34.88
C SER A 845 -0.03 8.12 35.36
N ILE A 846 -0.11 7.90 36.68
CA ILE A 846 -0.71 6.68 37.25
C ILE A 846 -2.19 6.60 36.86
N THR A 847 -2.92 7.71 36.97
CA THR A 847 -4.35 7.75 36.57
C THR A 847 -4.54 7.44 35.08
N VAL A 848 -3.68 7.98 34.20
CA VAL A 848 -3.72 7.67 32.76
C VAL A 848 -3.48 6.18 32.54
N HIS A 849 -2.47 5.60 33.19
CA HIS A 849 -2.21 4.16 33.13
C HIS A 849 -3.43 3.34 33.55
N ASP A 850 -3.97 3.65 34.73
CA ASP A 850 -5.05 2.91 35.36
C ASP A 850 -6.38 3.05 34.61
N ARG A 851 -6.64 4.19 33.97
CA ARG A 851 -7.92 4.43 33.26
C ARG A 851 -7.84 4.11 31.75
N CYS A 852 -6.65 3.98 31.16
CA CYS A 852 -6.47 3.71 29.72
C CYS A 852 -6.82 2.26 29.34
N PRO A 853 -7.85 1.98 28.52
CA PRO A 853 -8.22 0.61 28.14
C PRO A 853 -7.05 -0.17 27.51
N ALA A 854 -6.97 -1.49 27.77
CA ALA A 854 -5.90 -2.33 27.20
C ALA A 854 -5.94 -2.40 25.66
N VAL A 855 -7.13 -2.29 25.07
CA VAL A 855 -7.33 -2.18 23.62
C VAL A 855 -7.80 -0.77 23.30
N THR A 856 -6.92 0.02 22.69
CA THR A 856 -7.20 1.41 22.31
C THR A 856 -7.92 1.53 20.97
N ASP A 857 -7.98 0.46 20.17
CA ASP A 857 -8.68 0.47 18.88
C ASP A 857 -10.15 0.88 19.05
N GLY A 858 -10.58 1.91 18.34
CA GLY A 858 -11.98 2.38 18.38
C GLY A 858 -12.31 3.28 19.57
N LEU A 859 -11.29 3.85 20.23
CA LEU A 859 -11.47 5.03 21.06
C LEU A 859 -11.87 6.23 20.19
N PRO A 860 -12.51 7.27 20.76
CA PRO A 860 -12.68 8.53 20.05
C PRO A 860 -11.33 9.06 19.55
N LYS A 861 -11.27 9.50 18.28
CA LYS A 861 -10.01 9.94 17.65
C LYS A 861 -9.30 11.06 18.43
N SER A 862 -10.05 11.94 19.10
CA SER A 862 -9.48 12.98 19.95
C SER A 862 -8.69 12.40 21.13
N LEU A 863 -9.22 11.34 21.75
CA LEU A 863 -8.58 10.65 22.88
C LEU A 863 -7.36 9.83 22.43
N GLU A 864 -7.42 9.18 21.26
CA GLU A 864 -6.27 8.51 20.65
C GLU A 864 -5.10 9.50 20.43
N ALA A 865 -5.39 10.69 19.89
CA ALA A 865 -4.39 11.74 19.70
C ALA A 865 -3.80 12.23 21.04
N MET A 866 -4.64 12.38 22.07
CA MET A 866 -4.20 12.76 23.42
C MET A 866 -3.30 11.71 24.07
N LEU A 867 -3.63 10.42 23.93
CA LEU A 867 -2.77 9.31 24.39
C LEU A 867 -1.40 9.37 23.72
N GLN A 868 -1.36 9.52 22.39
CA GLN A 868 -0.10 9.65 21.66
C GLN A 868 0.72 10.86 22.14
N ARG A 869 0.08 12.00 22.40
CA ARG A 869 0.76 13.18 22.97
C ARG A 869 1.28 12.91 24.38
N HIS A 870 0.50 12.22 25.23
CA HIS A 870 0.93 11.82 26.56
C HIS A 870 2.19 10.97 26.51
N TRP A 871 2.23 9.91 25.68
CA TRP A 871 3.43 9.07 25.53
C TRP A 871 4.69 9.87 25.17
N ARG A 872 4.57 10.78 24.19
CA ARG A 872 5.68 11.64 23.78
C ARG A 872 6.12 12.59 24.88
N LEU A 873 5.16 13.13 25.63
CA LEU A 873 5.44 14.02 26.74
C LEU A 873 6.11 13.25 27.89
N SER A 874 5.65 12.06 28.24
CA SER A 874 6.26 11.21 29.27
C SER A 874 7.70 10.86 28.91
N HIS A 875 7.95 10.52 27.64
CA HIS A 875 9.30 10.32 27.09
C HIS A 875 10.20 11.54 27.26
N PHE A 876 9.68 12.73 26.94
CA PHE A 876 10.42 13.98 27.10
C PHE A 876 10.68 14.33 28.58
N LEU A 877 9.75 14.01 29.49
CA LEU A 877 9.85 14.32 30.92
C LEU A 877 10.72 13.32 31.70
N GLU A 878 10.85 12.07 31.22
CA GLU A 878 11.50 10.97 31.93
C GLU A 878 12.89 11.33 32.49
N PRO A 879 13.85 11.89 31.72
CA PRO A 879 15.17 12.19 32.27
C PRO A 879 15.13 13.20 33.43
N VAL A 880 14.22 14.18 33.35
CA VAL A 880 14.06 15.22 34.37
C VAL A 880 13.37 14.67 35.60
N LEU A 881 12.28 13.91 35.42
CA LEU A 881 11.54 13.29 36.52
C LEU A 881 12.39 12.26 37.26
N ARG A 882 13.11 11.41 36.53
CA ARG A 882 14.03 10.43 37.11
C ARG A 882 15.07 11.10 38.00
N ASN A 883 15.71 12.15 37.50
CA ASN A 883 16.71 12.90 38.27
C ASN A 883 16.09 13.55 39.52
N LYS A 884 14.90 14.16 39.39
CA LYS A 884 14.18 14.76 40.52
C LYS A 884 13.80 13.74 41.59
N ILE A 885 13.24 12.59 41.21
CA ILE A 885 12.85 11.51 42.14
C ILE A 885 14.06 10.94 42.88
N LEU A 886 15.18 10.75 42.18
CA LEU A 886 16.43 10.26 42.79
C LEU A 886 17.08 11.28 43.74
N THR A 887 16.82 12.57 43.54
CA THR A 887 17.37 13.63 44.38
C THR A 887 16.48 13.91 45.59
N ASP A 888 15.15 13.88 45.41
CA ASP A 888 14.15 14.18 46.42
C ASP A 888 12.90 13.31 46.23
N ARG A 889 12.58 12.51 47.25
CA ARG A 889 11.47 11.56 47.27
C ARG A 889 10.13 12.19 47.67
N ASP A 890 10.12 13.39 48.24
CA ASP A 890 8.91 13.99 48.81
C ASP A 890 7.75 14.06 47.80
N GLY A 891 8.06 14.45 46.55
CA GLY A 891 7.04 14.60 45.50
C GLY A 891 6.37 13.28 45.11
N ILE A 892 7.14 12.21 44.89
CA ILE A 892 6.59 10.89 44.57
C ILE A 892 5.86 10.27 45.76
N ASP A 893 6.37 10.47 46.98
CA ASP A 893 5.73 9.96 48.19
C ASP A 893 4.39 10.66 48.48
N ILE A 894 4.25 11.94 48.10
CA ILE A 894 2.96 12.64 48.13
C ILE A 894 2.00 12.05 47.09
N ALA A 895 2.45 11.80 45.85
CA ALA A 895 1.60 11.18 44.83
C ALA A 895 1.10 9.80 45.26
N LEU A 896 1.99 8.95 45.79
CA LEU A 896 1.60 7.62 46.22
C LEU A 896 0.63 7.63 47.40
N ARG A 897 0.77 8.57 48.35
CA ARG A 897 -0.24 8.75 49.42
C ARG A 897 -1.62 9.15 48.87
N ARG A 898 -1.68 9.86 47.75
CA ARG A 898 -2.95 10.26 47.12
C ARG A 898 -3.63 9.12 46.37
N VAL A 899 -2.85 8.20 45.78
CA VAL A 899 -3.36 7.09 44.97
C VAL A 899 -3.54 5.81 45.79
N TRP A 900 -2.71 5.61 46.83
CA TRP A 900 -2.70 4.43 47.70
C TRP A 900 -2.74 4.85 49.17
N GLU A 901 -3.92 4.71 49.79
CA GLU A 901 -4.16 5.05 51.20
C GLU A 901 -3.24 4.30 52.19
N GLY A 902 -2.87 3.06 51.87
CA GLY A 902 -1.99 2.23 52.69
C GLY A 902 -0.49 2.46 52.48
N TYR A 903 -0.08 3.42 51.65
CA TYR A 903 1.34 3.67 51.37
C TYR A 903 2.04 4.31 52.57
N GLN A 904 3.07 3.64 53.08
CA GLN A 904 3.97 4.15 54.12
C GLN A 904 5.39 4.31 53.55
N PRO A 905 5.91 5.55 53.43
CA PRO A 905 7.24 5.79 52.91
C PRO A 905 8.32 5.08 53.76
N GLY A 906 9.16 4.27 53.12
CA GLY A 906 10.26 3.54 53.78
C GLY A 906 11.62 4.03 53.30
N ARG A 907 12.27 3.27 52.40
CA ARG A 907 13.58 3.60 51.82
C ARG A 907 13.50 4.63 50.70
N ASP A 908 14.65 5.19 50.34
CA ASP A 908 14.76 6.09 49.18
C ASP A 908 14.58 5.33 47.87
N TRP A 909 14.15 6.05 46.84
CA TRP A 909 13.95 5.49 45.51
C TRP A 909 15.27 5.23 44.80
N VAL A 910 15.39 4.06 44.18
CA VAL A 910 16.55 3.64 43.39
C VAL A 910 16.11 3.37 41.95
N GLY A 911 16.89 3.83 40.97
CA GLY A 911 16.65 3.54 39.56
C GLY A 911 17.25 2.19 39.16
N MET A 912 16.53 1.41 38.36
CA MET A 912 17.04 0.16 37.82
C MET A 912 18.14 0.38 36.76
N GLY A 913 19.00 -0.62 36.58
CA GLY A 913 20.07 -0.61 35.58
C GLY A 913 19.56 -0.80 34.15
N SER A 914 20.45 -0.58 33.16
CA SER A 914 20.15 -0.78 31.75
C SER A 914 19.74 -2.23 31.45
N PRO A 915 18.69 -2.48 30.63
CA PRO A 915 17.87 -1.55 29.82
C PRO A 915 16.58 -1.02 30.50
N SER A 916 16.50 -1.12 31.83
CA SER A 916 15.29 -0.86 32.62
C SER A 916 15.30 0.49 33.33
N GLU A 917 16.05 1.48 32.84
CA GLU A 917 16.29 2.78 33.48
C GLU A 917 15.01 3.59 33.76
N ARG A 918 13.93 3.26 33.06
CA ARG A 918 12.56 3.81 33.21
C ARG A 918 11.84 3.35 34.48
N TRP A 919 12.31 2.28 35.11
CA TRP A 919 11.74 1.73 36.34
C TRP A 919 12.50 2.25 37.57
N MET A 920 11.73 2.69 38.54
CA MET A 920 12.16 3.12 39.86
C MET A 920 11.63 2.11 40.89
N SER A 921 12.42 1.82 41.93
CA SER A 921 12.03 0.90 43.01
C SER A 921 12.27 1.51 44.39
N THR A 922 11.37 1.23 45.32
CA THR A 922 11.55 1.53 46.75
C THR A 922 10.96 0.39 47.62
N GLU A 923 11.21 0.44 48.92
CA GLU A 923 10.67 -0.46 49.93
C GLU A 923 9.86 0.36 50.95
N THR A 924 8.62 -0.03 51.24
CA THR A 924 7.77 0.64 52.25
C THR A 924 8.31 0.44 53.66
N SER A 925 7.89 1.28 54.60
CA SER A 925 8.28 1.12 56.02
C SER A 925 7.88 -0.26 56.56
N SER A 926 8.75 -0.83 57.39
CA SER A 926 8.51 -2.06 58.16
C SER A 926 8.21 -1.77 59.63
N GLU A 927 7.88 -0.53 59.99
CA GLU A 927 7.55 -0.15 61.37
C GLU A 927 6.11 -0.55 61.73
N GLY A 928 5.92 -1.24 62.86
CA GLY A 928 4.62 -1.75 63.34
C GLY A 928 4.32 -3.20 62.92
N ASP A 929 3.03 -3.58 62.88
CA ASP A 929 2.54 -4.90 62.41
C ASP A 929 2.53 -5.03 60.86
N TYR A 930 3.19 -4.12 60.13
CA TYR A 930 3.18 -4.07 58.66
C TYR A 930 4.41 -4.75 58.05
N SER A 931 4.20 -5.65 57.08
CA SER A 931 5.27 -6.23 56.27
C SER A 931 5.80 -5.24 55.24
N ALA A 932 7.12 -5.13 55.11
CA ALA A 932 7.76 -4.35 54.03
C ALA A 932 7.29 -4.84 52.65
N MET A 933 6.93 -3.91 51.77
CA MET A 933 6.51 -4.18 50.40
C MET A 933 7.44 -3.47 49.41
N ILE A 934 7.78 -4.14 48.31
CA ILE A 934 8.59 -3.55 47.24
C ILE A 934 7.66 -2.83 46.27
N VAL A 935 7.87 -1.54 46.06
CA VAL A 935 7.09 -0.71 45.14
C VAL A 935 7.93 -0.42 43.89
N HIS A 936 7.36 -0.62 42.71
CA HIS A 936 7.96 -0.26 41.43
C HIS A 936 7.11 0.78 40.72
N TYR A 937 7.74 1.82 40.20
CA TYR A 937 7.09 2.86 39.41
C TYR A 937 7.78 3.03 38.06
N ASN A 938 7.02 3.01 36.97
CA ASN A 938 7.53 3.29 35.63
C ASN A 938 7.19 4.73 35.22
N ILE A 939 8.22 5.53 34.99
CA ILE A 939 8.08 6.97 34.70
C ILE A 939 7.43 7.21 33.33
N LEU A 940 7.60 6.31 32.37
CA LEU A 940 7.11 6.49 31.00
C LEU A 940 5.63 6.21 30.85
N ASP A 941 5.18 5.07 31.37
CA ASP A 941 3.80 4.59 31.17
C ASP A 941 2.91 4.75 32.40
N GLY A 942 3.46 5.23 33.52
CA GLY A 942 2.74 5.45 34.77
C GLY A 942 2.45 4.18 35.59
N SER A 943 2.96 3.01 35.21
CA SER A 943 2.71 1.75 35.92
C SER A 943 3.16 1.83 37.38
N LEU A 944 2.28 1.47 38.31
CA LEU A 944 2.59 1.32 39.74
C LEU A 944 2.36 -0.14 40.16
N LEU A 945 3.43 -0.82 40.59
CA LEU A 945 3.39 -2.21 41.04
C LEU A 945 3.79 -2.32 42.51
N VAL A 946 3.09 -3.16 43.27
CA VAL A 946 3.42 -3.54 44.65
C VAL A 946 3.72 -5.05 44.66
N ASN A 947 4.92 -5.42 45.12
CA ASN A 947 5.45 -6.79 45.06
C ASN A 947 5.37 -7.41 43.65
N GLY A 948 5.56 -6.59 42.62
CA GLY A 948 5.51 -7.00 41.21
C GLY A 948 4.12 -7.14 40.62
N LEU A 949 3.05 -6.85 41.37
CA LEU A 949 1.66 -6.89 40.90
C LEU A 949 1.07 -5.48 40.82
N PRO A 950 0.25 -5.16 39.79
CA PRO A 950 -0.42 -3.86 39.73
C PRO A 950 -1.38 -3.66 40.91
N LEU A 951 -1.49 -2.42 41.39
CA LEU A 951 -2.22 -2.10 42.61
C LEU A 951 -3.75 -2.00 42.43
N THR A 952 -4.17 -1.34 41.36
CA THR A 952 -5.55 -0.85 41.16
C THR A 952 -6.23 -1.47 39.94
N ARG A 953 -5.51 -2.24 39.13
CA ARG A 953 -5.97 -2.76 37.84
C ARG A 953 -5.44 -4.16 37.53
N LEU A 954 -6.14 -4.90 36.68
CA LEU A 954 -5.63 -6.17 36.17
C LEU A 954 -4.43 -5.96 35.22
N PRO A 955 -3.43 -6.85 35.22
CA PRO A 955 -2.36 -6.81 34.23
C PRO A 955 -2.91 -6.89 32.80
N ARG A 956 -2.30 -6.18 31.84
CA ARG A 956 -2.80 -6.14 30.45
C ARG A 956 -3.02 -7.51 29.82
N ALA A 957 -2.21 -8.51 30.16
CA ALA A 957 -2.38 -9.88 29.68
C ALA A 957 -3.72 -10.52 30.08
N TYR A 958 -4.33 -10.07 31.18
CA TYR A 958 -5.66 -10.51 31.62
C TYR A 958 -6.72 -9.81 30.77
N GLU A 959 -6.60 -8.49 30.61
CA GLU A 959 -7.61 -7.68 29.90
C GLU A 959 -7.66 -7.94 28.39
N THR A 960 -6.54 -8.31 27.76
CA THR A 960 -6.50 -8.70 26.34
C THR A 960 -6.89 -10.16 26.11
N HIS A 961 -7.01 -10.96 27.17
CA HIS A 961 -7.37 -12.37 27.05
C HIS A 961 -8.79 -12.52 26.51
N LYS A 962 -9.00 -13.48 25.58
CA LYS A 962 -10.30 -13.69 24.91
C LYS A 962 -11.44 -13.93 25.90
N THR A 963 -11.19 -14.68 26.98
CA THR A 963 -12.18 -14.93 28.04
C THR A 963 -12.59 -13.66 28.78
N TYR A 964 -11.65 -12.73 29.03
CA TYR A 964 -11.96 -11.44 29.64
C TYR A 964 -12.79 -10.56 28.70
N CYS A 965 -12.30 -10.38 27.45
CA CYS A 965 -12.98 -9.60 26.43
C CYS A 965 -14.42 -10.10 26.16
N ARG A 966 -14.66 -11.40 26.29
CA ARG A 966 -15.99 -11.99 26.11
C ARG A 966 -16.99 -11.56 27.18
N LEU A 967 -16.57 -11.44 28.45
CA LEU A 967 -17.46 -11.10 29.57
C LEU A 967 -17.51 -9.59 29.84
N PHE A 968 -16.37 -8.92 29.73
CA PHE A 968 -16.20 -7.53 30.12
C PHE A 968 -15.99 -6.59 28.92
N SER A 969 -15.85 -7.11 27.70
CA SER A 969 -15.54 -6.31 26.51
C SER A 969 -14.24 -5.51 26.71
N LYS A 970 -14.32 -4.17 26.68
CA LYS A 970 -13.18 -3.26 26.88
C LYS A 970 -13.25 -2.52 28.22
N LYS A 971 -14.05 -3.02 29.17
CA LYS A 971 -14.18 -2.40 30.49
C LYS A 971 -12.88 -2.56 31.26
N VAL A 972 -12.55 -1.54 32.02
CA VAL A 972 -11.45 -1.55 32.99
C VAL A 972 -12.07 -1.78 34.36
N LEU A 973 -11.57 -2.77 35.10
CA LEU A 973 -12.07 -3.12 36.43
C LEU A 973 -11.07 -2.69 37.50
N ASP A 974 -11.58 -2.01 38.52
CA ASP A 974 -10.82 -1.72 39.73
C ASP A 974 -10.69 -3.01 40.56
N VAL A 975 -9.45 -3.49 40.75
CA VAL A 975 -9.16 -4.74 41.47
C VAL A 975 -8.26 -4.51 42.68
N VAL A 976 -8.30 -5.47 43.60
CA VAL A 976 -7.44 -5.57 44.79
C VAL A 976 -6.93 -7.01 44.92
N PRO A 977 -5.93 -7.31 45.78
CA PRO A 977 -5.52 -8.69 46.04
C PRO A 977 -6.70 -9.58 46.48
N SER A 978 -6.80 -10.77 45.88
CA SER A 978 -7.92 -11.68 46.13
C SER A 978 -7.90 -12.29 47.52
N THR A 979 -9.06 -12.31 48.17
CA THR A 979 -9.31 -13.06 49.42
C THR A 979 -9.61 -14.55 49.17
N MET A 980 -9.92 -14.94 47.93
CA MET A 980 -10.16 -16.33 47.54
C MET A 980 -8.84 -17.08 47.38
N ARG A 981 -8.68 -18.20 48.12
CA ARG A 981 -7.49 -19.06 48.06
C ARG A 981 -7.23 -19.53 46.63
N GLY A 982 -5.99 -19.37 46.18
CA GLY A 982 -5.56 -19.78 44.84
C GLY A 982 -5.93 -18.80 43.73
N MET A 983 -6.46 -17.62 44.03
CA MET A 983 -6.69 -16.53 43.05
C MET A 983 -5.77 -15.34 43.38
N VAL A 984 -5.49 -14.48 42.39
CA VAL A 984 -4.52 -13.36 42.54
C VAL A 984 -5.23 -12.03 42.77
N PHE A 985 -6.25 -11.72 41.97
CA PHE A 985 -6.98 -10.45 42.03
C PHE A 985 -8.47 -10.69 42.31
N GLU A 986 -9.13 -9.76 42.99
CA GLU A 986 -10.58 -9.70 43.10
C GLU A 986 -11.09 -8.29 42.74
N THR A 987 -12.31 -8.19 42.22
CA THR A 987 -12.93 -6.88 41.99
C THR A 987 -13.13 -6.16 43.32
N ARG A 988 -12.80 -4.86 43.35
CA ARG A 988 -13.00 -4.01 44.52
C ARG A 988 -14.49 -3.90 44.89
N HIS A 989 -15.35 -3.89 43.88
CA HIS A 989 -16.81 -3.83 44.00
C HIS A 989 -17.46 -5.06 43.36
N GLU A 990 -18.70 -5.34 43.75
CA GLU A 990 -19.48 -6.41 43.13
C GLU A 990 -19.90 -6.04 41.72
N VAL A 991 -19.73 -6.98 40.78
CA VAL A 991 -20.23 -6.87 39.41
C VAL A 991 -21.52 -7.67 39.34
N CYS A 992 -22.65 -7.00 39.06
CA CYS A 992 -23.97 -7.64 39.01
C CYS A 992 -24.30 -8.45 40.30
N GLY A 993 -23.91 -7.92 41.47
CA GLY A 993 -24.13 -8.57 42.78
C GLY A 993 -23.22 -9.77 43.07
N GLN A 994 -22.07 -9.88 42.39
CA GLN A 994 -21.10 -10.96 42.58
C GLN A 994 -19.68 -10.40 42.68
N ARG A 995 -18.87 -10.93 43.59
CA ARG A 995 -17.41 -10.67 43.61
C ARG A 995 -16.73 -11.51 42.53
N VAL A 996 -15.90 -10.90 41.68
CA VAL A 996 -15.18 -11.61 40.62
C VAL A 996 -13.70 -11.73 41.00
N HIS A 997 -13.13 -12.92 40.84
CA HIS A 997 -11.74 -13.26 41.15
C HIS A 997 -11.00 -13.70 39.89
N PHE A 998 -9.73 -13.32 39.76
CA PHE A 998 -8.91 -13.56 38.57
C PHE A 998 -7.58 -14.22 38.92
N ARG A 999 -7.12 -15.12 38.04
CA ARG A 999 -5.78 -15.69 38.04
C ARG A 999 -5.36 -16.06 36.62
N MET A 1000 -4.14 -15.71 36.22
CA MET A 1000 -3.49 -16.27 35.04
C MET A 1000 -2.73 -17.54 35.44
N CYS A 1001 -3.00 -18.66 34.78
CA CYS A 1001 -2.28 -19.91 34.94
C CYS A 1001 -1.59 -20.23 33.62
N GLU A 1002 -0.27 -20.05 33.57
CA GLU A 1002 0.51 -20.04 32.31
C GLU A 1002 -0.03 -19.01 31.32
N SER A 1003 -0.82 -19.45 30.33
CA SER A 1003 -1.48 -18.60 29.33
C SER A 1003 -3.00 -18.55 29.45
N GLU A 1004 -3.58 -19.28 30.41
CA GLU A 1004 -5.02 -19.40 30.59
C GLU A 1004 -5.54 -18.48 31.70
N LEU A 1005 -6.52 -17.64 31.38
CA LEU A 1005 -7.18 -16.78 32.36
C LEU A 1005 -8.34 -17.50 33.05
N ILE A 1006 -8.19 -17.71 34.36
CA ILE A 1006 -9.22 -18.24 35.25
C ILE A 1006 -10.02 -17.08 35.83
N ILE A 1007 -11.34 -17.11 35.62
CA ILE A 1007 -12.30 -16.16 36.18
C ILE A 1007 -13.30 -16.93 37.03
N ARG A 1008 -13.38 -16.56 38.31
CA ARG A 1008 -14.36 -17.13 39.25
C ARG A 1008 -15.27 -16.06 39.79
N THR A 1009 -16.54 -16.39 40.01
CA THR A 1009 -17.45 -15.53 40.76
C THR A 1009 -17.81 -16.17 42.09
N ARG A 1010 -18.04 -15.33 43.09
CA ARG A 1010 -18.59 -15.73 44.37
C ARG A 1010 -19.85 -14.93 44.65
N LYS A 1011 -20.95 -15.66 44.91
CA LYS A 1011 -22.20 -15.13 45.45
C LYS A 1011 -22.54 -15.96 46.68
N GLU A 1012 -22.41 -15.37 47.87
CA GLU A 1012 -22.55 -16.08 49.15
C GLU A 1012 -21.62 -17.31 49.25
N THR A 1013 -22.17 -18.53 49.22
CA THR A 1013 -21.45 -19.81 49.24
C THR A 1013 -21.18 -20.41 47.86
N ASP A 1014 -21.83 -19.90 46.81
CA ASP A 1014 -21.75 -20.49 45.48
C ASP A 1014 -20.56 -19.90 44.71
N VAL A 1015 -19.72 -20.79 44.20
CA VAL A 1015 -18.53 -20.43 43.41
C VAL A 1015 -18.67 -20.99 42.02
N HIS A 1016 -18.67 -20.11 41.03
CA HIS A 1016 -18.74 -20.48 39.63
C HIS A 1016 -17.44 -20.13 38.91
N GLU A 1017 -16.98 -21.00 38.01
CA GLU A 1017 -15.82 -20.77 37.15
C GLU A 1017 -16.25 -20.67 35.68
N VAL A 1018 -15.69 -19.70 34.96
CA VAL A 1018 -15.97 -19.54 33.53
C VAL A 1018 -15.19 -20.58 32.73
N ILE A 1019 -15.89 -21.29 31.84
CA ILE A 1019 -15.24 -22.20 30.88
C ILE A 1019 -14.87 -21.40 29.62
N PRO A 1020 -13.60 -21.44 29.18
CA PRO A 1020 -13.16 -20.74 27.98
C PRO A 1020 -13.65 -21.45 26.71
N ILE A 1021 -13.88 -20.68 25.64
CA ILE A 1021 -14.46 -21.18 24.39
C ILE A 1021 -13.64 -22.31 23.74
N HIS A 1022 -12.31 -22.30 23.88
CA HIS A 1022 -11.45 -23.31 23.27
C HIS A 1022 -11.64 -24.69 23.93
N ALA A 1023 -12.11 -24.75 25.18
CA ALA A 1023 -12.42 -25.99 25.86
C ALA A 1023 -13.71 -26.64 25.32
N LEU A 1024 -14.52 -25.91 24.56
CA LEU A 1024 -15.80 -26.35 23.99
C LEU A 1024 -15.76 -26.50 22.46
N HIS A 1025 -14.63 -26.16 21.83
CA HIS A 1025 -14.48 -26.23 20.38
C HIS A 1025 -14.53 -27.68 19.91
N ASP A 1026 -15.12 -27.94 18.75
CA ASP A 1026 -15.33 -29.29 18.18
C ASP A 1026 -16.28 -30.22 18.97
N ASP A 1027 -16.58 -29.92 20.24
CA ASP A 1027 -17.53 -30.66 21.07
C ASP A 1027 -18.99 -30.19 20.90
N PHE A 1028 -19.20 -28.93 20.50
CA PHE A 1028 -20.54 -28.32 20.37
C PHE A 1028 -20.69 -27.51 19.07
N PRO A 1029 -21.93 -27.36 18.53
CA PRO A 1029 -22.19 -26.48 17.41
C PRO A 1029 -21.76 -25.03 17.72
N ARG A 1030 -21.28 -24.33 16.68
CA ARG A 1030 -20.74 -22.96 16.79
C ARG A 1030 -21.62 -22.00 17.59
N ALA A 1031 -22.96 -22.05 17.42
CA ALA A 1031 -23.89 -21.20 18.16
C ALA A 1031 -23.85 -21.44 19.69
N PHE A 1032 -23.72 -22.68 20.16
CA PHE A 1032 -23.62 -23.00 21.58
C PHE A 1032 -22.29 -22.54 22.21
N VAL A 1033 -21.25 -22.40 21.38
CA VAL A 1033 -19.92 -21.91 21.81
C VAL A 1033 -19.84 -20.39 21.73
N GLU A 1034 -20.38 -19.77 20.68
CA GLU A 1034 -20.21 -18.34 20.41
C GLU A 1034 -21.27 -17.44 21.06
N ASP A 1035 -22.51 -17.92 21.30
CA ASP A 1035 -23.62 -17.07 21.77
C ASP A 1035 -23.84 -17.08 23.30
N TYR A 1036 -23.13 -17.94 24.04
CA TYR A 1036 -23.33 -18.17 25.48
C TYR A 1036 -22.05 -17.98 26.32
N ALA A 1037 -22.18 -17.47 27.54
CA ALA A 1037 -21.17 -17.62 28.59
C ALA A 1037 -21.39 -18.93 29.36
N HIS A 1038 -20.32 -19.65 29.61
CA HIS A 1038 -20.35 -21.01 30.16
C HIS A 1038 -19.85 -21.01 31.59
N TRP A 1039 -20.72 -21.31 32.55
CA TRP A 1039 -20.40 -21.27 33.97
C TRP A 1039 -20.45 -22.67 34.57
N LEU A 1040 -19.32 -23.13 35.12
CA LEU A 1040 -19.20 -24.35 35.92
C LEU A 1040 -19.44 -23.99 37.38
N ASP A 1041 -20.45 -24.57 38.01
CA ASP A 1041 -20.61 -24.54 39.46
C ASP A 1041 -19.62 -25.55 40.09
N LEU A 1042 -18.69 -25.05 40.89
CA LEU A 1042 -17.64 -25.87 41.52
C LEU A 1042 -18.17 -26.75 42.67
N ASN A 1043 -19.33 -26.42 43.24
CA ASN A 1043 -19.94 -27.20 44.32
C ASN A 1043 -20.72 -28.39 43.76
N THR A 1044 -21.43 -28.20 42.65
CA THR A 1044 -22.34 -29.22 42.09
C THR A 1044 -21.80 -29.92 40.84
N GLY A 1045 -20.82 -29.33 40.16
CA GLY A 1045 -20.28 -29.83 38.89
C GLY A 1045 -21.17 -29.57 37.67
N PHE A 1046 -22.24 -28.78 37.81
CA PHE A 1046 -23.12 -28.43 36.69
C PHE A 1046 -22.52 -27.33 35.82
N ILE A 1047 -22.73 -27.43 34.51
CA ILE A 1047 -22.37 -26.38 33.56
C ILE A 1047 -23.64 -25.74 33.02
N GLU A 1048 -23.72 -24.42 33.10
CA GLU A 1048 -24.82 -23.60 32.62
C GLU A 1048 -24.40 -22.72 31.43
N TRP A 1049 -25.17 -22.74 30.35
CA TRP A 1049 -25.02 -21.85 29.20
C TRP A 1049 -25.94 -20.64 29.38
N ARG A 1050 -25.37 -19.51 29.78
CA ARG A 1050 -26.10 -18.24 29.94
C ARG A 1050 -25.95 -17.40 28.66
N PRO A 1051 -27.04 -16.90 28.03
CA PRO A 1051 -26.92 -16.05 26.85
C PRO A 1051 -25.99 -14.86 27.12
N LEU A 1052 -25.14 -14.47 26.17
CA LEU A 1052 -24.16 -13.39 26.40
C LEU A 1052 -24.79 -12.05 26.84
N LYS A 1053 -26.03 -11.77 26.43
CA LYS A 1053 -26.78 -10.58 26.87
C LYS A 1053 -27.08 -10.57 28.38
N ASP A 1054 -27.22 -11.76 28.96
CA ASP A 1054 -27.58 -12.00 30.36
C ASP A 1054 -26.53 -12.91 31.04
N ALA A 1055 -25.25 -12.72 30.70
CA ALA A 1055 -24.15 -13.62 31.07
C ALA A 1055 -23.99 -13.85 32.59
N TRP A 1056 -24.53 -12.97 33.43
CA TRP A 1056 -24.42 -12.99 34.88
C TRP A 1056 -25.63 -13.61 35.58
N THR A 1057 -26.73 -13.84 34.86
CA THR A 1057 -28.03 -14.24 35.43
C THR A 1057 -28.30 -15.72 35.17
N SER A 1058 -28.49 -16.50 36.24
CA SER A 1058 -28.94 -17.90 36.10
C SER A 1058 -30.45 -17.94 35.85
N SER A 1059 -30.89 -18.86 35.00
CA SER A 1059 -32.29 -19.07 34.65
C SER A 1059 -32.61 -20.57 34.58
N PRO A 1060 -33.82 -21.01 34.96
CA PRO A 1060 -34.27 -22.38 34.70
C PRO A 1060 -34.30 -22.71 33.20
N ASP A 1061 -34.55 -21.73 32.33
CA ASP A 1061 -34.67 -21.93 30.87
C ASP A 1061 -33.32 -22.08 30.14
N ASN A 1062 -32.22 -21.88 30.87
CA ASN A 1062 -30.86 -22.00 30.33
C ASN A 1062 -30.52 -23.48 30.08
N TRP A 1063 -29.67 -23.73 29.08
CA TRP A 1063 -29.16 -25.07 28.85
C TRP A 1063 -28.21 -25.47 29.98
N ARG A 1064 -28.38 -26.70 30.48
CA ARG A 1064 -27.59 -27.26 31.57
C ARG A 1064 -27.04 -28.62 31.18
N MET A 1065 -25.77 -28.83 31.48
CA MET A 1065 -25.11 -30.10 31.26
C MET A 1065 -24.76 -30.76 32.59
N ARG A 1066 -25.06 -32.05 32.71
CA ARG A 1066 -24.73 -32.90 33.85
C ARG A 1066 -23.82 -34.04 33.43
N SER A 1067 -22.84 -34.35 34.27
CA SER A 1067 -22.07 -35.59 34.19
C SER A 1067 -22.82 -36.71 34.92
N TYR A 1068 -23.13 -37.79 34.22
CA TYR A 1068 -23.60 -39.06 34.78
C TYR A 1068 -22.41 -40.01 34.87
N ASP A 1069 -22.12 -40.50 36.09
CA ASP A 1069 -21.08 -41.49 36.42
C ASP A 1069 -19.67 -41.21 35.85
N GLN A 1070 -19.31 -39.94 35.66
CA GLN A 1070 -18.02 -39.50 35.08
C GLN A 1070 -17.72 -39.98 33.65
N GLN A 1071 -18.67 -40.65 32.98
CA GLN A 1071 -18.46 -41.25 31.65
C GLN A 1071 -19.38 -40.68 30.55
N ALA A 1072 -20.59 -40.22 30.90
CA ALA A 1072 -21.56 -39.71 29.94
C ALA A 1072 -22.03 -38.28 30.30
N PHE A 1073 -22.05 -37.39 29.30
CA PHE A 1073 -22.54 -36.03 29.45
C PHE A 1073 -23.87 -35.88 28.72
N SER A 1074 -24.86 -35.33 29.41
CA SER A 1074 -26.18 -35.04 28.82
C SER A 1074 -26.44 -33.55 28.92
N LEU A 1075 -26.85 -32.96 27.79
CA LEU A 1075 -27.28 -31.57 27.69
C LEU A 1075 -28.81 -31.53 27.71
N SER A 1076 -29.37 -30.76 28.62
CA SER A 1076 -30.81 -30.61 28.78
C SER A 1076 -31.18 -29.13 28.84
N ARG A 1077 -32.39 -28.80 28.41
CA ARG A 1077 -32.99 -27.49 28.64
C ARG A 1077 -34.09 -27.68 29.68
N GLY A 1078 -34.14 -26.80 30.68
CA GLY A 1078 -35.21 -26.80 31.68
C GLY A 1078 -36.59 -26.65 31.05
#